data_AF-A0A0P6WPT2-F1
#
_entry.id   AF-A0A0P6WPT2-F1
#
_cell.length_a   1.000
_cell.length_b   1.000
_cell.length_c   1.000
_cell.angle_alpha   90.00
_cell.angle_beta   90.00
_cell.angle_gamma   90.00
#
_symmetry.space_group_name_H-M   'P 1'
#
loop_
_entity.id
_entity.type
_entity.pdbx_description
1 polymer ?
#
loop_
_entity_poly.entity_id
_entity_poly.type
_entity_poly.pdbx_seq_one_letter_code
_entity_poly.pdbx_strand_id
1 'polypeptide(L)'
;MKITAPKDAPAPQPITRAGLSKIRSNWLFQVTMLVAAFLAGMLVFRSGILRPVYTQLKHFITQGGAAQLFVSPIDEAIESVVDEVRMYQNNGLPTLYIDMPFESYQQLLVKRDEAVKLGILFTSDEDFVPATVQLQDGQKLDADIRLKGDWTDHLQGDKWSFRIELKEDGEILHTRKFSIQSPATREYLREWAFHQNLMREGVLTTRYEFVNVMLNGKLLGVYAFEESFATELMESQGRRAGVIIRFDEELFWQNTANFWSSGLTGKGTFLTTEAASAAISPFMASKIAQDPVLSAEAQTAQNLLRAYQTGELPAEQVFDLPLMGRFFALSDLWSACHGTFWHNIRFYYNPITALLEPVGYDNEPFQWCDQNHTIVSSFINKSLFDDPAIRAAYAAELARVARPEYVAQLQSDLQERHDALSAALKIEFPHEDILVDWTKLNNRAVTLTQEINPPATVRGSYTLQGVGLESSQPPSLQLNLINLMILPVEVTRVEINGKEVGSSTLPQILPMVNDPSEDKFFPVQISINLYDIELTTGELPEVVVFTRLVGLEEEIPVALSGAQLPESMQVGAAPVQPTLQEVLDAHLFLKRIPDEASRLIISQGNWAVRGDLILPIDTDLIIPPGVTLRFEPGAILYLSGSLHIKGVESQPVVLTAQDEVRGWGGIVVSNAPHSSNWEYAIVERTAGIERGGWILTGGITFFQSDVNLKHVFIGHNFTEDAINVVHGKFNFVDSEFAFTQADAFDSDFSEGTITNCSFHDIPGDAVDVSGTTVVIDGARMVRIQDKGVSVGEQSTVTLQGVVMEDVNIGVSSKDLSKTTILGTTINNAHFAALAAYIKKPVYGPALIEAPDIIITNTETEAIAQTGSTILLRGNAVQTVDMDVDRLYSEQLLGN
;
A
#
# COMPACT_ATOMS: atom_id res chain seq x y z
N MET A 1 64.36 -104.53 6.18
CA MET A 1 63.83 -103.88 4.97
C MET A 1 64.60 -102.59 4.75
N LYS A 2 65.14 -102.41 3.54
CA LYS A 2 66.14 -101.45 3.03
C LYS A 2 65.97 -99.99 3.51
N ILE A 3 67.00 -99.16 3.80
CA ILE A 3 68.48 -99.22 3.81
C ILE A 3 69.01 -98.27 4.91
N THR A 4 70.16 -98.67 5.47
CA THR A 4 71.08 -98.19 6.53
C THR A 4 71.64 -96.74 6.51
N ALA A 5 71.70 -96.12 7.71
CA ALA A 5 72.88 -95.62 8.50
C ALA A 5 73.87 -94.54 7.93
N PRO A 6 74.84 -93.98 8.71
CA PRO A 6 74.76 -93.19 9.97
C PRO A 6 75.79 -91.99 10.07
N LYS A 7 75.83 -91.33 11.25
CA LYS A 7 76.99 -90.76 12.02
C LYS A 7 77.50 -89.28 11.91
N ASP A 8 77.81 -88.78 13.12
CA ASP A 8 78.82 -87.79 13.61
C ASP A 8 78.55 -86.26 13.67
N ALA A 9 78.99 -85.64 14.80
CA ALA A 9 78.76 -84.27 15.36
C ALA A 9 79.79 -83.21 14.86
N PRO A 10 79.93 -81.94 15.39
CA PRO A 10 79.14 -81.10 16.35
C PRO A 10 78.96 -79.59 15.95
N ALA A 11 78.15 -78.77 16.67
CA ALA A 11 78.26 -77.28 16.75
C ALA A 11 77.33 -76.65 17.85
N PRO A 12 77.47 -75.36 18.27
CA PRO A 12 77.75 -74.96 19.66
C PRO A 12 76.65 -74.17 20.40
N GLN A 13 76.97 -73.80 21.65
CA GLN A 13 76.15 -73.30 22.77
C GLN A 13 75.17 -72.12 22.52
N PRO A 14 74.09 -72.02 23.34
CA PRO A 14 73.12 -70.92 23.28
C PRO A 14 73.65 -69.63 23.91
N ILE A 15 73.50 -68.52 23.18
CA ILE A 15 73.83 -67.17 23.62
C ILE A 15 72.87 -66.73 24.74
N THR A 16 73.46 -66.31 25.86
CA THR A 16 72.76 -65.77 27.03
C THR A 16 72.21 -64.36 26.76
N ARG A 17 70.92 -64.15 27.06
CA ARG A 17 70.29 -62.84 27.16
C ARG A 17 70.85 -62.08 28.38
N ALA A 18 71.84 -61.23 28.15
CA ALA A 18 72.22 -60.20 29.11
C ALA A 18 72.42 -58.87 28.36
N GLY A 19 71.47 -57.95 28.54
CA GLY A 19 71.58 -56.59 28.02
C GLY A 19 70.29 -56.13 27.36
N LEU A 20 69.26 -55.82 28.17
CA LEU A 20 68.15 -54.92 27.83
C LEU A 20 67.20 -54.65 29.02
N SER A 21 67.39 -55.29 30.18
CA SER A 21 66.55 -55.08 31.37
C SER A 21 66.92 -53.85 32.23
N LYS A 22 67.87 -53.01 31.81
CA LYS A 22 68.26 -51.80 32.58
C LYS A 22 67.67 -50.47 32.08
N ILE A 23 66.88 -50.47 31.00
CA ILE A 23 66.28 -49.25 30.43
C ILE A 23 64.81 -49.08 30.85
N ARG A 24 64.13 -50.14 31.30
CA ARG A 24 62.71 -50.10 31.68
C ARG A 24 62.39 -49.65 33.11
N SER A 25 63.39 -49.50 34.00
CA SER A 25 63.15 -49.12 35.41
C SER A 25 63.71 -47.76 35.81
N ASN A 26 64.28 -46.99 34.87
CA ASN A 26 64.83 -45.68 35.20
C ASN A 26 63.79 -44.60 34.89
N TRP A 27 62.94 -44.30 35.89
CA TRP A 27 61.93 -43.23 35.83
C TRP A 27 62.54 -41.91 35.34
N LEU A 28 63.80 -41.64 35.71
CA LEU A 28 64.51 -40.44 35.28
C LEU A 28 64.70 -40.41 33.76
N PHE A 29 64.97 -41.54 33.12
CA PHE A 29 65.11 -41.64 31.66
C PHE A 29 63.77 -41.48 30.94
N GLN A 30 62.69 -42.03 31.49
CA GLN A 30 61.34 -41.86 30.95
C GLN A 30 60.84 -40.43 31.08
N VAL A 31 61.06 -39.78 32.23
CA VAL A 31 60.78 -38.36 32.45
C VAL A 31 61.66 -37.49 31.55
N THR A 32 62.94 -37.82 31.37
CA THR A 32 63.83 -37.08 30.46
C THR A 32 63.41 -37.25 29.00
N MET A 33 62.92 -38.42 28.59
CA MET A 33 62.36 -38.64 27.25
C MET A 33 61.04 -37.89 27.04
N LEU A 34 60.16 -37.85 28.04
CA LEU A 34 58.90 -37.08 27.99
C LEU A 34 59.18 -35.57 27.96
N VAL A 35 60.11 -35.08 28.76
CA VAL A 35 60.55 -33.68 28.76
C VAL A 35 61.28 -33.36 27.46
N ALA A 36 62.11 -34.25 26.91
CA ALA A 36 62.75 -34.05 25.62
C ALA A 36 61.76 -34.09 24.46
N ALA A 37 60.73 -34.95 24.50
CA ALA A 37 59.65 -35.00 23.52
C ALA A 37 58.77 -33.75 23.61
N PHE A 38 58.46 -33.28 24.82
CA PHE A 38 57.75 -32.04 25.08
C PHE A 38 58.55 -30.82 24.58
N LEU A 39 59.85 -30.74 24.91
CA LEU A 39 60.74 -29.67 24.43
C LEU A 39 60.96 -29.72 22.92
N ALA A 40 61.02 -30.92 22.32
CA ALA A 40 61.10 -31.09 20.87
C ALA A 40 59.80 -30.65 20.18
N GLY A 41 58.63 -31.02 20.73
CA GLY A 41 57.33 -30.54 20.28
C GLY A 41 57.21 -29.02 20.40
N MET A 42 57.69 -28.45 21.51
CA MET A 42 57.71 -27.01 21.75
C MET A 42 58.68 -26.27 20.82
N LEU A 43 59.82 -26.88 20.44
CA LEU A 43 60.76 -26.34 19.43
C LEU A 43 60.21 -26.42 18.00
N VAL A 44 59.49 -27.50 17.66
CA VAL A 44 58.80 -27.65 16.37
C VAL A 44 57.64 -26.65 16.26
N PHE A 45 56.94 -26.38 17.37
CA PHE A 45 55.89 -25.38 17.50
C PHE A 45 56.43 -23.94 17.35
N ARG A 46 57.52 -23.60 18.04
CA ARG A 46 58.10 -22.24 18.04
C ARG A 46 58.84 -21.87 16.74
N SER A 47 59.22 -22.85 15.92
CA SER A 47 59.96 -22.66 14.65
C SER A 47 59.07 -22.56 13.41
N GLY A 48 57.74 -22.72 13.54
CA GLY A 48 56.80 -22.57 12.41
C GLY A 48 56.90 -23.67 11.34
N ILE A 49 57.61 -24.77 11.62
CA ILE A 49 57.93 -25.84 10.67
C ILE A 49 56.68 -26.61 10.20
N LEU A 50 55.57 -26.56 10.95
CA LEU A 50 54.32 -27.25 10.61
C LEU A 50 53.44 -26.50 9.60
N ARG A 51 53.66 -25.19 9.37
CA ARG A 51 52.86 -24.39 8.42
C ARG A 51 53.01 -24.86 6.96
N PRO A 52 54.23 -25.17 6.46
CA PRO A 52 54.41 -25.69 5.10
C PRO A 52 53.88 -27.13 4.92
N VAL A 53 53.98 -27.97 5.97
CA VAL A 53 53.46 -29.34 5.97
C VAL A 53 51.94 -29.34 5.94
N TYR A 54 51.30 -28.44 6.69
CA TYR A 54 49.85 -28.17 6.66
C TYR A 54 49.35 -27.78 5.26
N THR A 55 50.03 -26.86 4.57
CA THR A 55 49.64 -26.44 3.22
C THR A 55 49.82 -27.57 2.19
N GLN A 56 50.87 -28.39 2.32
CA GLN A 56 51.08 -29.55 1.45
C GLN A 56 50.10 -30.69 1.70
N LEU A 57 49.77 -31.00 2.96
CA LEU A 57 48.80 -32.06 3.28
C LEU A 57 47.39 -31.70 2.80
N LYS A 58 46.96 -30.44 3.03
CA LYS A 58 45.65 -29.95 2.56
C LYS A 58 45.53 -30.03 1.04
N HIS A 59 46.60 -29.66 0.31
CA HIS A 59 46.63 -29.75 -1.14
C HIS A 59 46.60 -31.20 -1.66
N PHE A 60 47.30 -32.12 -0.97
CA PHE A 60 47.34 -33.54 -1.32
C PHE A 60 46.01 -34.27 -1.09
N ILE A 61 45.26 -33.88 -0.04
CA ILE A 61 43.95 -34.47 0.29
C ILE A 61 42.85 -33.97 -0.65
N THR A 62 42.87 -32.70 -1.07
CA THR A 62 41.86 -32.13 -1.98
C THR A 62 41.91 -32.66 -3.42
N GLN A 63 42.99 -33.35 -3.82
CA GLN A 63 43.15 -33.87 -5.19
C GLN A 63 43.15 -35.41 -5.30
N GLY A 64 43.01 -36.14 -4.20
CA GLY A 64 43.03 -37.61 -4.18
C GLY A 64 41.63 -38.22 -4.01
N GLY A 65 41.23 -39.15 -4.89
CA GLY A 65 39.92 -39.83 -4.91
C GLY A 65 39.62 -40.80 -3.75
N ALA A 66 40.08 -40.52 -2.54
CA ALA A 66 39.80 -41.29 -1.31
C ALA A 66 39.11 -40.44 -0.22
N ALA A 67 38.36 -39.42 -0.62
CA ALA A 67 37.79 -38.39 0.26
C ALA A 67 36.55 -38.82 1.08
N GLN A 68 36.23 -40.11 1.22
CA GLN A 68 34.99 -40.54 1.90
C GLN A 68 35.16 -41.56 3.04
N LEU A 69 36.38 -42.02 3.36
CA LEU A 69 36.57 -43.04 4.40
C LEU A 69 37.47 -42.64 5.59
N PHE A 70 38.12 -41.47 5.54
CA PHE A 70 39.05 -41.02 6.60
C PHE A 70 38.96 -39.51 6.94
N VAL A 71 37.93 -38.81 6.46
CA VAL A 71 37.83 -37.34 6.59
C VAL A 71 37.46 -36.90 8.02
N SER A 72 36.47 -37.53 8.68
CA SER A 72 36.03 -37.08 10.02
C SER A 72 37.10 -37.23 11.12
N PRO A 73 37.87 -38.33 11.24
CA PRO A 73 38.88 -38.44 12.30
C PRO A 73 40.06 -37.47 12.15
N ILE A 74 40.35 -37.06 10.90
CA ILE A 74 41.42 -36.11 10.61
C ILE A 74 40.93 -34.68 10.84
N ASP A 75 39.69 -34.36 10.45
CA ASP A 75 39.09 -33.06 10.72
C ASP A 75 38.89 -32.83 12.22
N GLU A 76 38.42 -33.84 12.97
CA GLU A 76 38.32 -33.81 14.44
C GLU A 76 39.70 -33.66 15.10
N ALA A 77 40.74 -34.32 14.57
CA ALA A 77 42.11 -34.17 15.08
C ALA A 77 42.69 -32.78 14.77
N ILE A 78 42.38 -32.21 13.61
CA ILE A 78 42.76 -30.85 13.23
C ILE A 78 42.05 -29.84 14.11
N GLU A 79 40.75 -30.01 14.33
CA GLU A 79 39.93 -29.17 15.20
C GLU A 79 40.44 -29.22 16.65
N SER A 80 40.72 -30.42 17.17
CA SER A 80 41.33 -30.59 18.50
C SER A 80 42.68 -29.90 18.64
N VAL A 81 43.54 -29.93 17.60
CA VAL A 81 44.85 -29.24 17.62
C VAL A 81 44.66 -27.71 17.52
N VAL A 82 43.69 -27.24 16.72
CA VAL A 82 43.36 -25.81 16.63
C VAL A 82 42.80 -25.29 17.95
N ASP A 83 41.90 -26.04 18.59
CA ASP A 83 41.33 -25.70 19.89
C ASP A 83 42.39 -25.72 20.99
N GLU A 84 43.30 -26.70 20.98
CA GLU A 84 44.42 -26.75 21.91
C GLU A 84 45.37 -25.56 21.70
N VAL A 85 45.66 -25.15 20.45
CA VAL A 85 46.44 -23.94 20.16
C VAL A 85 45.72 -22.67 20.60
N ARG A 86 44.40 -22.58 20.38
CA ARG A 86 43.55 -21.46 20.84
C ARG A 86 43.52 -21.35 22.36
N MET A 87 43.57 -22.47 23.08
CA MET A 87 43.61 -22.51 24.54
C MET A 87 44.82 -21.76 25.14
N TYR A 88 45.91 -21.62 24.37
CA TYR A 88 47.11 -20.87 24.76
C TYR A 88 47.22 -19.47 24.13
N GLN A 89 46.27 -19.08 23.28
CA GLN A 89 46.20 -17.74 22.71
C GLN A 89 45.42 -16.81 23.66
N ASN A 90 46.13 -15.97 24.40
CA ASN A 90 45.49 -14.95 25.23
C ASN A 90 44.85 -13.88 24.33
N ASN A 91 43.51 -13.84 24.29
CA ASN A 91 42.73 -12.82 23.58
C ASN A 91 42.28 -11.68 24.49
N GLY A 92 42.66 -11.67 25.78
CA GLY A 92 42.31 -10.63 26.74
C GLY A 92 40.90 -10.72 27.33
N LEU A 93 40.07 -11.69 26.92
CA LEU A 93 38.75 -11.93 27.52
C LEU A 93 38.84 -12.88 28.72
N PRO A 94 37.99 -12.71 29.75
CA PRO A 94 37.91 -13.66 30.84
C PRO A 94 37.33 -14.99 30.38
N THR A 95 37.76 -16.09 31.01
CA THR A 95 37.28 -17.44 30.68
C THR A 95 36.25 -17.88 31.71
N LEU A 96 35.07 -18.25 31.24
CA LEU A 96 34.02 -18.90 32.02
C LEU A 96 34.17 -20.42 31.87
N TYR A 97 34.51 -21.08 32.97
CA TYR A 97 34.54 -22.53 33.08
C TYR A 97 33.15 -23.02 33.50
N ILE A 98 32.65 -24.04 32.80
CA ILE A 98 31.39 -24.71 33.07
C ILE A 98 31.69 -26.21 33.20
N ASP A 99 31.47 -26.75 34.39
CA ASP A 99 31.56 -28.18 34.67
C ASP A 99 30.17 -28.73 34.89
N MET A 100 29.79 -29.71 34.08
CA MET A 100 28.45 -30.29 34.07
C MET A 100 28.52 -31.82 34.18
N PRO A 101 27.78 -32.44 35.13
CA PRO A 101 27.66 -33.89 35.21
C PRO A 101 27.21 -34.50 33.87
N PHE A 102 27.66 -35.73 33.60
CA PHE A 102 27.29 -36.42 32.35
C PHE A 102 25.77 -36.53 32.17
N GLU A 103 25.03 -36.81 33.25
CA GLU A 103 23.56 -36.91 33.21
C GLU A 103 22.90 -35.58 32.84
N SER A 104 23.35 -34.46 33.42
CA SER A 104 22.92 -33.11 33.05
C SER A 104 23.14 -32.82 31.57
N TYR A 105 24.33 -33.15 31.04
CA TYR A 105 24.65 -32.95 29.62
C TYR A 105 23.77 -33.80 28.69
N GLN A 106 23.48 -35.05 29.07
CA GLN A 106 22.56 -35.92 28.31
C GLN A 106 21.13 -35.37 28.26
N GLN A 107 20.64 -34.77 29.35
CA GLN A 107 19.32 -34.14 29.37
C GLN A 107 19.24 -32.94 28.41
N LEU A 108 20.27 -32.09 28.40
CA LEU A 108 20.35 -30.97 27.45
C LEU A 108 20.45 -31.45 25.99
N LEU A 109 21.16 -32.55 25.73
CA LEU A 109 21.21 -33.17 24.41
C LEU A 109 19.82 -33.63 23.94
N VAL A 110 19.06 -34.32 24.79
CA VAL A 110 17.69 -34.76 24.46
C VAL A 110 16.81 -33.54 24.14
N LYS A 111 16.91 -32.48 24.96
CA LYS A 111 16.14 -31.25 24.74
C LYS A 111 16.52 -30.55 23.43
N ARG A 112 17.81 -30.52 23.11
CA ARG A 112 18.30 -29.98 21.84
C ARG A 112 17.77 -30.76 20.66
N ASP A 113 17.81 -32.09 20.70
CA ASP A 113 17.35 -32.94 19.60
C ASP A 113 15.84 -32.79 19.38
N GLU A 114 15.07 -32.60 20.45
CA GLU A 114 13.65 -32.21 20.37
C GLU A 114 13.48 -30.87 19.64
N ALA A 115 14.19 -29.83 20.07
CA ALA A 115 14.10 -28.50 19.49
C ALA A 115 14.52 -28.47 18.01
N VAL A 116 15.62 -29.12 17.65
CA VAL A 116 16.10 -29.23 16.26
C VAL A 116 15.07 -29.94 15.38
N LYS A 117 14.35 -30.94 15.91
CA LYS A 117 13.29 -31.64 15.19
C LYS A 117 12.04 -30.76 14.98
N LEU A 118 11.69 -29.93 15.96
CA LEU A 118 10.53 -29.04 15.91
C LEU A 118 10.82 -27.73 15.15
N GLY A 119 12.09 -27.33 15.07
CA GLY A 119 12.54 -26.04 14.57
C GLY A 119 12.49 -24.91 15.62
N ILE A 120 11.86 -25.15 16.77
CA ILE A 120 11.69 -24.19 17.87
C ILE A 120 12.04 -24.87 19.21
N LEU A 121 12.72 -24.14 20.09
CA LEU A 121 13.05 -24.56 21.45
C LEU A 121 11.98 -24.06 22.44
N PHE A 122 11.18 -24.99 23.00
CA PHE A 122 10.30 -24.69 24.12
C PHE A 122 11.04 -24.88 25.44
N THR A 123 11.00 -23.89 26.34
CA THR A 123 11.68 -23.97 27.64
C THR A 123 10.75 -23.74 28.81
N SER A 124 11.04 -24.42 29.91
CA SER A 124 10.35 -24.35 31.19
C SER A 124 11.36 -24.42 32.34
N ASP A 125 10.90 -24.18 33.57
CA ASP A 125 11.75 -24.32 34.76
C ASP A 125 12.20 -25.78 35.01
N GLU A 126 11.51 -26.76 34.42
CA GLU A 126 11.88 -28.18 34.52
C GLU A 126 13.09 -28.55 33.62
N ASP A 127 13.46 -27.69 32.67
CA ASP A 127 14.58 -27.93 31.74
C ASP A 127 15.95 -27.53 32.33
N PHE A 128 15.99 -27.01 33.56
CA PHE A 128 17.23 -26.67 34.25
C PHE A 128 17.95 -27.90 34.79
N VAL A 129 19.26 -27.98 34.53
CA VAL A 129 20.13 -29.06 35.00
C VAL A 129 21.27 -28.51 35.87
N PRO A 130 21.73 -29.24 36.90
CA PRO A 130 22.80 -28.75 37.77
C PRO A 130 24.14 -28.74 37.04
N ALA A 131 24.93 -27.70 37.30
CA ALA A 131 26.31 -27.53 36.87
C ALA A 131 27.09 -26.69 37.90
N THR A 132 28.38 -26.51 37.66
CA THR A 132 29.21 -25.59 38.43
C THR A 132 29.94 -24.65 37.47
N VAL A 133 30.00 -23.36 37.82
CA VAL A 133 30.61 -22.33 36.98
C VAL A 133 31.72 -21.57 37.72
N GLN A 134 32.72 -21.08 37.00
CA GLN A 134 33.84 -20.29 37.55
C GLN A 134 34.33 -19.29 36.51
N LEU A 135 34.50 -18.02 36.89
CA LEU A 135 35.12 -17.00 36.04
C LEU A 135 36.61 -16.87 36.38
N GLN A 136 37.50 -17.13 35.42
CA GLN A 136 38.95 -17.16 35.60
C GLN A 136 39.37 -17.97 36.84
N ASP A 137 40.15 -17.36 37.75
CA ASP A 137 40.61 -17.91 39.02
C ASP A 137 39.70 -17.56 40.20
N GLY A 138 38.49 -17.06 39.92
CA GLY A 138 37.47 -16.70 40.90
C GLY A 138 36.86 -17.89 41.63
N GLN A 139 35.82 -17.64 42.44
CA GLN A 139 35.13 -18.70 43.18
C GLN A 139 34.38 -19.64 42.23
N LYS A 140 34.42 -20.94 42.54
CA LYS A 140 33.61 -21.96 41.90
C LYS A 140 32.20 -21.94 42.53
N LEU A 141 31.17 -21.76 41.72
CA LEU A 141 29.79 -21.50 42.14
C LEU A 141 28.82 -22.55 41.57
N ASP A 142 27.93 -23.06 42.39
CA ASP A 142 26.87 -23.97 41.92
C ASP A 142 25.82 -23.20 41.12
N ALA A 143 25.41 -23.78 40.00
CA ALA A 143 24.47 -23.18 39.06
C ALA A 143 23.46 -24.19 38.51
N ASP A 144 22.32 -23.68 38.07
CA ASP A 144 21.40 -24.38 37.20
C ASP A 144 21.54 -23.81 35.78
N ILE A 145 21.61 -24.70 34.79
CA ILE A 145 21.83 -24.35 33.38
C ILE A 145 20.73 -24.97 32.52
N ARG A 146 20.23 -24.24 31.53
CA ARG A 146 19.37 -24.77 30.46
C ARG A 146 19.75 -24.19 29.11
N LEU A 147 19.23 -24.78 28.03
CA LEU A 147 19.34 -24.19 26.68
C LEU A 147 18.59 -22.86 26.60
N LYS A 148 19.10 -21.94 25.77
CA LYS A 148 18.50 -20.63 25.47
C LYS A 148 18.20 -20.48 23.97
N GLY A 149 17.19 -19.67 23.67
CA GLY A 149 16.77 -19.28 22.34
C GLY A 149 15.34 -19.73 22.07
N ASP A 150 14.66 -19.09 21.13
CA ASP A 150 13.42 -19.64 20.54
C ASP A 150 13.78 -20.43 19.28
N TRP A 151 14.68 -19.88 18.46
CA TRP A 151 15.11 -20.48 17.20
C TRP A 151 16.30 -21.43 17.40
N THR A 152 16.45 -22.35 16.45
CA THR A 152 17.48 -23.41 16.51
C THR A 152 18.87 -22.93 16.07
N ASP A 153 19.00 -21.69 15.60
CA ASP A 153 20.27 -20.99 15.38
C ASP A 153 21.14 -20.95 16.66
N HIS A 154 20.51 -20.80 17.82
CA HIS A 154 21.17 -20.89 19.13
C HIS A 154 21.74 -22.28 19.47
N LEU A 155 21.39 -23.32 18.70
CA LEU A 155 21.69 -24.74 18.98
C LEU A 155 22.53 -25.42 17.89
N GLN A 156 23.02 -24.66 16.90
CA GLN A 156 23.79 -25.19 15.78
C GLN A 156 25.23 -25.58 16.18
N GLY A 157 25.74 -26.63 15.54
CA GLY A 157 27.09 -27.15 15.80
C GLY A 157 27.32 -27.49 17.28
N ASP A 158 28.50 -27.14 17.78
CA ASP A 158 28.93 -27.36 19.17
C ASP A 158 28.85 -26.08 20.04
N LYS A 159 28.40 -24.95 19.47
CA LYS A 159 28.39 -23.64 20.15
C LYS A 159 26.99 -23.27 20.64
N TRP A 160 26.44 -24.06 21.57
CA TRP A 160 25.05 -23.88 22.05
C TRP A 160 24.91 -22.72 23.02
N SER A 161 23.77 -22.05 22.96
CA SER A 161 23.44 -20.97 23.90
C SER A 161 22.84 -21.53 25.19
N PHE A 162 23.26 -20.96 26.32
CA PHE A 162 22.84 -21.37 27.65
C PHE A 162 22.29 -20.21 28.46
N ARG A 163 21.28 -20.48 29.29
CA ARG A 163 20.87 -19.63 30.41
C ARG A 163 21.38 -20.25 31.70
N ILE A 164 21.99 -19.44 32.56
CA ILE A 164 22.72 -19.86 33.75
C ILE A 164 22.17 -19.07 34.95
N GLU A 165 21.77 -19.80 35.99
CA GLU A 165 21.27 -19.25 37.26
C GLU A 165 22.13 -19.74 38.43
N LEU A 166 22.72 -18.83 39.19
CA LEU A 166 23.54 -19.17 40.36
C LEU A 166 22.65 -19.52 41.57
N LYS A 167 22.98 -20.60 42.30
CA LYS A 167 22.20 -21.09 43.46
C LYS A 167 22.47 -20.35 44.76
N GLU A 168 23.69 -19.85 44.94
CA GLU A 168 24.16 -19.14 46.14
C GLU A 168 24.19 -17.62 45.92
N ASP A 169 24.51 -16.85 46.96
CA ASP A 169 24.71 -15.39 46.89
C ASP A 169 25.93 -14.93 46.04
N GLY A 170 26.54 -15.83 45.27
CA GLY A 170 27.64 -15.52 44.37
C GLY A 170 27.21 -14.72 43.14
N GLU A 171 28.18 -14.13 42.46
CA GLU A 171 27.97 -13.35 41.25
C GLU A 171 29.07 -13.61 40.21
N ILE A 172 28.72 -13.49 38.94
CA ILE A 172 29.66 -13.45 37.82
C ILE A 172 29.39 -12.16 37.04
N LEU A 173 30.42 -11.35 36.85
CA LEU A 173 30.32 -10.02 36.23
C LEU A 173 29.17 -9.18 36.84
N HIS A 174 29.03 -9.26 38.16
CA HIS A 174 27.97 -8.58 38.95
C HIS A 174 26.54 -8.97 38.56
N THR A 175 26.34 -10.22 38.13
CA THR A 175 25.02 -10.79 37.82
C THR A 175 24.86 -12.17 38.48
N ARG A 176 23.60 -12.53 38.80
CA ARG A 176 23.22 -13.87 39.31
C ARG A 176 22.53 -14.73 38.26
N LYS A 177 21.93 -14.10 37.26
CA LYS A 177 21.24 -14.73 36.15
C LYS A 177 21.71 -14.10 34.86
N PHE A 178 22.29 -14.91 34.00
CA PHE A 178 22.83 -14.45 32.73
C PHE A 178 22.73 -15.56 31.70
N SER A 179 22.99 -15.17 30.47
CA SER A 179 23.01 -16.05 29.31
C SER A 179 24.36 -15.96 28.63
N ILE A 180 24.78 -17.06 28.02
CA ILE A 180 25.87 -17.06 27.06
C ILE A 180 25.35 -17.54 25.71
N GLN A 181 25.74 -16.87 24.64
CA GLN A 181 25.30 -17.20 23.28
C GLN A 181 26.41 -16.98 22.25
N SER A 182 26.27 -17.61 21.08
CA SER A 182 27.17 -17.35 19.96
C SER A 182 27.10 -15.86 19.58
N PRO A 183 28.23 -15.14 19.46
CA PRO A 183 28.22 -13.73 19.05
C PRO A 183 27.50 -13.46 17.73
N ALA A 184 27.48 -14.46 16.83
CA ALA A 184 26.81 -14.38 15.53
C ALA A 184 25.28 -14.28 15.63
N THR A 185 24.67 -14.77 16.72
CA THR A 185 23.20 -14.72 16.91
C THR A 185 22.70 -13.30 17.23
N ARG A 186 23.61 -12.38 17.55
CA ARG A 186 23.31 -10.99 17.92
C ARG A 186 24.38 -10.05 17.36
N GLU A 187 24.73 -10.20 16.09
CA GLU A 187 25.51 -9.20 15.34
C GLU A 187 26.85 -8.74 15.99
N TYR A 188 27.50 -9.62 16.75
CA TYR A 188 28.82 -9.38 17.35
C TYR A 188 28.91 -8.06 18.14
N LEU A 189 29.83 -7.14 17.77
CA LEU A 189 30.04 -5.88 18.49
C LEU A 189 28.92 -4.87 18.27
N ARG A 190 28.05 -5.06 17.26
CA ARG A 190 26.95 -4.13 17.00
C ARG A 190 25.93 -4.16 18.13
N GLU A 191 25.55 -5.34 18.63
CA GLU A 191 24.66 -5.48 19.79
C GLU A 191 25.29 -4.87 21.04
N TRP A 192 26.57 -5.18 21.31
CA TRP A 192 27.32 -4.58 22.42
C TRP A 192 27.29 -3.05 22.37
N ALA A 193 27.66 -2.46 21.23
CA ALA A 193 27.73 -1.00 21.09
C ALA A 193 26.36 -0.34 21.19
N PHE A 194 25.31 -1.00 20.69
CA PHE A 194 23.94 -0.50 20.85
C PHE A 194 23.49 -0.52 22.31
N HIS A 195 23.74 -1.60 23.06
CA HIS A 195 23.51 -1.62 24.52
C HIS A 195 24.28 -0.53 25.26
N GLN A 196 25.54 -0.27 24.90
CA GLN A 196 26.30 0.83 25.50
C GLN A 196 25.65 2.19 25.21
N ASN A 197 25.15 2.40 23.99
CA ASN A 197 24.46 3.62 23.61
C ASN A 197 23.14 3.77 24.38
N LEU A 198 22.34 2.70 24.54
CA LEU A 198 21.11 2.72 25.35
C LEU A 198 21.41 3.11 26.81
N MET A 199 22.41 2.48 27.43
CA MET A 199 22.82 2.79 28.81
C MET A 199 23.31 4.24 28.97
N ARG A 200 24.14 4.73 28.04
CA ARG A 200 24.61 6.13 28.00
C ARG A 200 23.45 7.11 27.99
N GLU A 201 22.40 6.74 27.28
CA GLU A 201 21.19 7.54 27.09
C GLU A 201 20.09 7.26 28.13
N GLY A 202 20.38 6.45 29.15
CA GLY A 202 19.48 6.17 30.27
C GLY A 202 18.26 5.32 29.92
N VAL A 203 18.25 4.67 28.75
CA VAL A 203 17.28 3.64 28.39
C VAL A 203 17.74 2.33 29.00
N LEU A 204 16.88 1.68 29.79
CA LEU A 204 17.23 0.46 30.48
C LEU A 204 17.51 -0.66 29.46
N THR A 205 18.51 -1.49 29.69
CA THR A 205 18.84 -2.58 28.76
C THR A 205 19.63 -3.69 29.44
N THR A 206 19.83 -4.84 28.78
CA THR A 206 20.68 -5.92 29.32
C THR A 206 22.17 -5.54 29.23
N ARG A 207 22.94 -5.81 30.29
CA ARG A 207 24.41 -5.70 30.21
C ARG A 207 24.94 -6.80 29.29
N TYR A 208 25.69 -6.40 28.28
CA TYR A 208 26.21 -7.26 27.23
C TYR A 208 27.74 -7.16 27.16
N GLU A 209 28.45 -8.29 27.16
CA GLU A 209 29.91 -8.38 27.14
C GLU A 209 30.38 -9.67 26.44
N PHE A 210 31.69 -9.93 26.39
CA PHE A 210 32.24 -11.16 25.79
C PHE A 210 33.14 -11.93 26.74
N VAL A 211 33.03 -13.26 26.70
CA VAL A 211 33.82 -14.20 27.51
C VAL A 211 34.29 -15.38 26.66
N ASN A 212 35.41 -15.99 27.02
CA ASN A 212 35.75 -17.33 26.51
C ASN A 212 34.97 -18.37 27.32
N VAL A 213 34.53 -19.46 26.70
CA VAL A 213 33.79 -20.53 27.39
C VAL A 213 34.54 -21.85 27.29
N MET A 214 34.68 -22.52 28.43
CA MET A 214 35.22 -23.88 28.55
C MET A 214 34.15 -24.77 29.16
N LEU A 215 33.65 -25.76 28.41
CA LEU A 215 32.64 -26.71 28.88
C LEU A 215 33.28 -28.08 29.07
N ASN A 216 33.30 -28.61 30.30
CA ASN A 216 33.86 -29.92 30.63
C ASN A 216 35.30 -30.14 30.07
N GLY A 217 36.12 -29.07 30.07
CA GLY A 217 37.49 -29.08 29.55
C GLY A 217 37.64 -28.90 28.03
N LYS A 218 36.53 -28.79 27.26
CA LYS A 218 36.55 -28.42 25.85
C LYS A 218 36.41 -26.90 25.71
N LEU A 219 37.35 -26.27 24.98
CA LEU A 219 37.26 -24.85 24.64
C LEU A 219 36.18 -24.67 23.57
N LEU A 220 35.12 -23.92 23.90
CA LEU A 220 34.06 -23.58 22.94
C LEU A 220 34.27 -22.22 22.28
N GLY A 221 35.34 -21.51 22.64
CA GLY A 221 35.70 -20.21 22.08
C GLY A 221 34.97 -19.03 22.73
N VAL A 222 34.87 -17.92 21.99
CA VAL A 222 34.23 -16.67 22.41
C VAL A 222 32.72 -16.78 22.36
N TYR A 223 32.08 -16.34 23.44
CA TYR A 223 30.64 -16.18 23.60
C TYR A 223 30.30 -14.75 23.97
N ALA A 224 29.14 -14.30 23.52
CA ALA A 224 28.49 -13.15 24.10
C ALA A 224 27.89 -13.54 25.46
N PHE A 225 28.12 -12.70 26.46
CA PHE A 225 27.55 -12.77 27.80
C PHE A 225 26.47 -11.70 27.90
N GLU A 226 25.28 -12.08 28.33
CA GLU A 226 24.13 -11.17 28.43
C GLU A 226 23.39 -11.36 29.75
N GLU A 227 23.21 -10.29 30.52
CA GLU A 227 22.43 -10.31 31.75
C GLU A 227 20.95 -10.68 31.51
N SER A 228 20.32 -11.37 32.47
CA SER A 228 18.88 -11.65 32.42
C SER A 228 18.03 -10.59 33.14
N PHE A 229 16.74 -10.52 32.83
CA PHE A 229 15.79 -9.61 33.48
C PHE A 229 15.56 -9.97 34.96
N ALA A 230 16.41 -9.43 35.82
CA ALA A 230 16.41 -9.60 37.26
C ALA A 230 16.52 -8.25 37.98
N THR A 231 16.40 -8.25 39.31
CA THR A 231 16.40 -7.02 40.11
C THR A 231 17.67 -6.18 39.91
N GLU A 232 18.80 -6.86 39.79
CA GLU A 232 20.14 -6.29 39.67
C GLU A 232 20.32 -5.47 38.38
N LEU A 233 19.61 -5.81 37.30
CA LEU A 233 19.65 -5.08 36.03
C LEU A 233 19.15 -3.64 36.21
N MET A 234 18.06 -3.46 36.94
CA MET A 234 17.47 -2.15 37.22
C MET A 234 18.38 -1.34 38.15
N GLU A 235 18.85 -1.95 39.24
CA GLU A 235 19.67 -1.27 40.26
C GLU A 235 21.03 -0.84 39.71
N SER A 236 21.67 -1.67 38.89
CA SER A 236 22.95 -1.35 38.26
C SER A 236 22.89 -0.17 37.29
N GLN A 237 21.69 0.17 36.81
CA GLN A 237 21.41 1.29 35.89
C GLN A 237 20.64 2.43 36.58
N GLY A 238 20.72 2.51 37.92
CA GLY A 238 20.21 3.63 38.69
C GLY A 238 18.69 3.67 38.84
N ARG A 239 17.99 2.54 38.65
CA ARG A 239 16.57 2.38 38.96
C ARG A 239 16.37 1.72 40.33
N ARG A 240 15.17 1.87 40.89
CA ARG A 240 14.78 1.11 42.09
C ARG A 240 14.53 -0.35 41.70
N ALA A 241 14.68 -1.24 42.68
CA ALA A 241 14.09 -2.58 42.56
C ALA A 241 12.60 -2.45 42.22
N GLY A 242 12.15 -3.28 41.28
CA GLY A 242 10.77 -3.28 40.80
C GLY A 242 10.53 -4.48 39.89
N VAL A 243 9.64 -4.32 38.92
CA VAL A 243 9.19 -5.40 38.04
C VAL A 243 9.42 -5.05 36.58
N ILE A 244 9.81 -6.06 35.80
CA ILE A 244 9.87 -6.00 34.33
C ILE A 244 8.77 -6.91 33.80
N ILE A 245 7.97 -6.40 32.87
CA ILE A 245 6.87 -7.11 32.22
C ILE A 245 7.09 -7.19 30.70
N ARG A 246 6.37 -8.09 30.05
CA ARG A 246 6.37 -8.29 28.60
C ARG A 246 4.97 -8.60 28.07
N PHE A 247 4.80 -8.42 26.77
CA PHE A 247 3.80 -9.18 26.03
C PHE A 247 4.28 -10.61 25.92
N ASP A 248 3.45 -11.57 26.30
CA ASP A 248 3.81 -12.98 26.33
C ASP A 248 3.71 -13.60 24.92
N GLU A 249 4.86 -14.02 24.40
CA GLU A 249 5.00 -14.58 23.06
C GLU A 249 4.79 -16.10 22.96
N GLU A 250 4.45 -16.82 24.04
CA GLU A 250 4.41 -18.28 24.04
C GLU A 250 3.44 -18.86 22.99
N LEU A 251 2.19 -18.37 22.94
CA LEU A 251 1.19 -18.85 21.98
C LEU A 251 1.57 -18.54 20.52
N PHE A 252 2.31 -17.45 20.30
CA PHE A 252 2.81 -17.09 18.98
C PHE A 252 3.81 -18.13 18.47
N TRP A 253 4.77 -18.52 19.32
CA TRP A 253 5.76 -19.53 18.97
C TRP A 253 5.17 -20.95 18.90
N GLN A 254 4.22 -21.30 19.77
CA GLN A 254 3.49 -22.58 19.69
C GLN A 254 2.75 -22.72 18.34
N ASN A 255 2.05 -21.68 17.91
CA ASN A 255 1.37 -21.68 16.63
C ASN A 255 2.36 -21.77 15.45
N THR A 256 3.50 -21.10 15.53
CA THR A 256 4.56 -21.22 14.52
C THR A 256 5.12 -22.64 14.45
N ALA A 257 5.43 -23.26 15.60
CA ALA A 257 5.95 -24.63 15.68
C ALA A 257 4.96 -25.68 15.14
N ASN A 258 3.65 -25.49 15.34
CA ASN A 258 2.61 -26.38 14.79
C ASN A 258 2.65 -26.44 13.26
N PHE A 259 2.97 -25.33 12.59
CA PHE A 259 3.10 -25.29 11.13
C PHE A 259 4.43 -25.91 10.69
N TRP A 260 5.53 -25.55 11.35
CA TRP A 260 6.86 -26.05 11.01
C TRP A 260 7.00 -27.56 11.20
N SER A 261 6.41 -28.10 12.27
CA SER A 261 6.36 -29.55 12.51
C SER A 261 5.56 -30.33 11.45
N SER A 262 4.70 -29.64 10.68
CA SER A 262 3.98 -30.20 9.53
C SER A 262 4.74 -30.02 8.20
N GLY A 263 5.97 -29.50 8.23
CA GLY A 263 6.77 -29.21 7.05
C GLY A 263 6.34 -27.95 6.28
N LEU A 264 5.48 -27.11 6.87
CA LEU A 264 5.03 -25.85 6.29
C LEU A 264 5.94 -24.70 6.72
N THR A 265 6.16 -23.73 5.84
CA THR A 265 6.84 -22.48 6.19
C THR A 265 5.83 -21.42 6.65
N GLY A 266 6.25 -20.53 7.54
CA GLY A 266 5.42 -19.42 8.05
C GLY A 266 4.66 -19.74 9.36
N LYS A 267 3.63 -18.94 9.66
CA LYS A 267 2.79 -19.04 10.87
C LYS A 267 1.30 -19.08 10.50
N GLY A 268 0.48 -19.74 11.32
CA GLY A 268 -0.96 -19.70 11.16
C GLY A 268 -1.52 -18.29 11.37
N THR A 269 -2.42 -17.86 10.48
CA THR A 269 -2.98 -16.49 10.50
C THR A 269 -4.30 -16.36 11.24
N PHE A 270 -4.95 -17.48 11.59
CA PHE A 270 -6.24 -17.47 12.29
C PHE A 270 -6.09 -17.26 13.80
N LEU A 271 -4.96 -17.68 14.39
CA LEU A 271 -4.64 -17.35 15.78
C LEU A 271 -3.95 -15.98 15.80
N THR A 272 -4.66 -14.98 16.30
CA THR A 272 -4.15 -13.61 16.42
C THR A 272 -3.47 -13.41 17.77
N THR A 273 -2.16 -13.61 17.83
CA THR A 273 -1.29 -13.30 18.98
C THR A 273 -0.33 -12.19 18.59
N GLU A 274 -0.66 -10.96 19.00
CA GLU A 274 0.09 -9.73 18.72
C GLU A 274 0.02 -8.79 19.93
N ALA A 275 0.67 -7.62 19.87
CA ALA A 275 0.70 -6.64 20.97
C ALA A 275 -0.69 -6.36 21.58
N ALA A 276 -1.74 -6.29 20.76
CA ALA A 276 -3.11 -6.00 21.18
C ALA A 276 -3.82 -7.16 21.88
N SER A 277 -3.39 -8.41 21.68
CA SER A 277 -4.07 -9.62 22.17
C SER A 277 -3.22 -10.49 23.10
N ALA A 278 -1.90 -10.29 23.13
CA ALA A 278 -0.98 -11.07 23.94
C ALA A 278 -1.29 -10.94 25.44
N ALA A 279 -1.10 -12.03 26.18
CA ALA A 279 -1.09 -12.00 27.64
C ALA A 279 0.05 -11.10 28.13
N ILE A 280 -0.05 -10.59 29.36
CA ILE A 280 1.01 -9.75 29.96
C ILE A 280 1.57 -10.50 31.16
N SER A 281 2.87 -10.81 31.13
CA SER A 281 3.54 -11.58 32.17
C SER A 281 4.75 -10.84 32.74
N PRO A 282 5.01 -10.91 34.07
CA PRO A 282 6.24 -10.40 34.65
C PRO A 282 7.37 -11.44 34.54
N PHE A 283 8.61 -10.97 34.37
CA PHE A 283 9.78 -11.81 34.61
C PHE A 283 9.87 -12.15 36.10
N MET A 284 10.44 -13.30 36.45
CA MET A 284 10.60 -13.74 37.84
C MET A 284 9.27 -13.85 38.61
N ALA A 285 8.16 -14.21 37.93
CA ALA A 285 6.82 -14.28 38.49
C ALA A 285 6.73 -15.04 39.83
N SER A 286 7.39 -16.20 39.93
CA SER A 286 7.43 -17.01 41.16
C SER A 286 8.08 -16.30 42.35
N LYS A 287 9.10 -15.47 42.12
CA LYS A 287 9.77 -14.67 43.15
C LYS A 287 8.93 -13.45 43.51
N ILE A 288 8.37 -12.76 42.50
CA ILE A 288 7.48 -11.61 42.67
C ILE A 288 6.25 -11.97 43.52
N ALA A 289 5.64 -13.14 43.28
CA ALA A 289 4.47 -13.59 44.03
C ALA A 289 4.72 -13.80 45.53
N GLN A 290 5.98 -13.91 45.95
CA GLN A 290 6.36 -14.07 47.36
C GLN A 290 6.59 -12.72 48.07
N ASP A 291 6.72 -11.62 47.32
CA ASP A 291 6.92 -10.27 47.84
C ASP A 291 5.63 -9.45 47.61
N PRO A 292 4.91 -9.05 48.68
CA PRO A 292 3.65 -8.32 48.54
C PRO A 292 3.77 -6.97 47.82
N VAL A 293 4.92 -6.29 47.93
CA VAL A 293 5.15 -4.99 47.26
C VAL A 293 5.36 -5.23 45.78
N LEU A 294 6.29 -6.13 45.41
CA LEU A 294 6.54 -6.45 44.00
C LEU A 294 5.31 -7.06 43.33
N SER A 295 4.52 -7.86 44.05
CA SER A 295 3.27 -8.42 43.53
C SER A 295 2.24 -7.32 43.23
N ALA A 296 2.15 -6.29 44.07
CA ALA A 296 1.27 -5.14 43.82
C ALA A 296 1.77 -4.27 42.65
N GLU A 297 3.08 -4.09 42.54
CA GLU A 297 3.70 -3.39 41.41
C GLU A 297 3.48 -4.15 40.09
N ALA A 298 3.66 -5.48 40.08
CA ALA A 298 3.38 -6.32 38.91
C ALA A 298 1.93 -6.21 38.46
N GLN A 299 0.99 -6.28 39.40
CA GLN A 299 -0.44 -6.11 39.08
C GLN A 299 -0.72 -4.72 38.50
N THR A 300 -0.13 -3.67 39.06
CA THR A 300 -0.27 -2.30 38.54
C THR A 300 0.31 -2.18 37.13
N ALA A 301 1.52 -2.69 36.90
CA ALA A 301 2.18 -2.66 35.60
C ALA A 301 1.37 -3.43 34.53
N GLN A 302 0.86 -4.61 34.87
CA GLN A 302 -0.01 -5.41 34.00
C GLN A 302 -1.30 -4.66 33.68
N ASN A 303 -1.93 -4.02 34.67
CA ASN A 303 -3.15 -3.25 34.47
C ASN A 303 -2.92 -2.02 33.58
N LEU A 304 -1.82 -1.29 33.75
CA LEU A 304 -1.45 -0.16 32.90
C LEU A 304 -1.26 -0.58 31.45
N LEU A 305 -0.47 -1.63 31.22
CA LEU A 305 -0.23 -2.12 29.86
C LEU A 305 -1.52 -2.70 29.25
N ARG A 306 -2.39 -3.30 30.05
CA ARG A 306 -3.72 -3.78 29.61
C ARG A 306 -4.68 -2.64 29.26
N ALA A 307 -4.67 -1.56 30.04
CA ALA A 307 -5.47 -0.36 29.77
C ALA A 307 -5.03 0.28 28.44
N TYR A 308 -3.73 0.30 28.15
CA TYR A 308 -3.22 0.66 26.83
C TYR A 308 -3.70 -0.29 25.72
N GLN A 309 -3.52 -1.62 25.89
CA GLN A 309 -3.97 -2.63 24.90
C GLN A 309 -5.45 -2.50 24.53
N THR A 310 -6.30 -2.08 25.47
CA THR A 310 -7.75 -1.97 25.29
C THR A 310 -8.23 -0.57 24.90
N GLY A 311 -7.32 0.41 24.82
CA GLY A 311 -7.65 1.80 24.53
C GLY A 311 -8.32 2.55 25.68
N GLU A 312 -8.30 2.02 26.89
CA GLU A 312 -8.83 2.69 28.10
C GLU A 312 -7.94 3.89 28.49
N LEU A 313 -6.62 3.77 28.34
CA LEU A 313 -5.67 4.84 28.58
C LEU A 313 -4.79 5.08 27.35
N PRO A 314 -4.51 6.35 26.99
CA PRO A 314 -3.58 6.69 25.92
C PRO A 314 -2.13 6.43 26.36
N ALA A 315 -1.19 6.38 25.41
CA ALA A 315 0.20 6.01 25.73
C ALA A 315 0.87 7.04 26.67
N GLU A 316 0.52 8.33 26.54
CA GLU A 316 1.00 9.41 27.41
C GLU A 316 0.69 9.24 28.91
N GLN A 317 -0.30 8.40 29.25
CA GLN A 317 -0.66 8.10 30.65
C GLN A 317 -0.08 6.77 31.14
N VAL A 318 0.53 5.98 30.25
CA VAL A 318 1.00 4.62 30.54
C VAL A 318 2.53 4.53 30.49
N PHE A 319 3.17 5.25 29.55
CA PHE A 319 4.59 5.14 29.28
C PHE A 319 5.34 6.44 29.59
N ASP A 320 6.63 6.30 29.92
CA ASP A 320 7.55 7.44 29.99
C ASP A 320 7.89 7.91 28.57
N LEU A 321 7.22 8.98 28.12
CA LEU A 321 7.32 9.47 26.74
C LEU A 321 8.76 9.82 26.31
N PRO A 322 9.57 10.58 27.10
CA PRO A 322 10.96 10.84 26.72
C PRO A 322 11.78 9.56 26.51
N LEU A 323 11.67 8.57 27.39
CA LEU A 323 12.41 7.31 27.24
C LEU A 323 11.92 6.47 26.06
N MET A 324 10.61 6.44 25.81
CA MET A 324 10.05 5.79 24.62
C MET A 324 10.53 6.44 23.33
N GLY A 325 10.43 7.77 23.22
CA GLY A 325 10.92 8.52 22.07
C GLY A 325 12.42 8.29 21.83
N ARG A 326 13.21 8.27 22.92
CA ARG A 326 14.65 7.99 22.85
C ARG A 326 14.95 6.57 22.39
N PHE A 327 14.23 5.57 22.91
CA PHE A 327 14.40 4.19 22.48
C PHE A 327 14.13 4.01 20.98
N PHE A 328 13.04 4.60 20.46
CA PHE A 328 12.75 4.56 19.03
C PHE A 328 13.77 5.33 18.19
N ALA A 329 14.20 6.51 18.63
CA ALA A 329 15.17 7.34 17.90
C ALA A 329 16.54 6.65 17.80
N LEU A 330 16.99 6.01 18.90
CA LEU A 330 18.22 5.22 18.91
C LEU A 330 18.08 3.95 18.06
N SER A 331 16.94 3.27 18.13
CA SER A 331 16.67 2.10 17.29
C SER A 331 16.70 2.46 15.81
N ASP A 332 16.16 3.63 15.43
CA ASP A 332 16.24 4.13 14.06
C ASP A 332 17.68 4.48 13.67
N LEU A 333 18.41 5.23 14.49
CA LEU A 333 19.82 5.56 14.23
C LEU A 333 20.66 4.31 13.96
N TRP A 334 20.44 3.22 14.69
CA TRP A 334 21.18 1.96 14.57
C TRP A 334 20.57 0.93 13.62
N SER A 335 19.44 1.22 12.96
CA SER A 335 18.68 0.23 12.18
C SER A 335 18.38 -1.05 12.99
N ALA A 336 17.98 -0.88 14.25
CA ALA A 336 17.78 -1.94 15.24
C ALA A 336 16.28 -2.17 15.51
N CYS A 337 15.50 -2.45 14.46
CA CYS A 337 14.06 -2.66 14.58
C CYS A 337 13.66 -3.95 15.29
N HIS A 338 14.55 -4.94 15.38
CA HIS A 338 14.21 -6.24 15.97
C HIS A 338 13.81 -6.08 17.44
N GLY A 339 14.53 -5.22 18.18
CA GLY A 339 14.22 -4.90 19.57
C GLY A 339 12.92 -4.10 19.77
N THR A 340 12.34 -3.53 18.71
CA THR A 340 11.06 -2.80 18.77
C THR A 340 9.86 -3.67 18.41
N PHE A 341 10.07 -4.92 17.99
CA PHE A 341 8.98 -5.86 17.77
C PHE A 341 8.23 -6.12 19.08
N TRP A 342 6.92 -6.33 18.98
CA TRP A 342 6.04 -6.48 20.15
C TRP A 342 6.48 -7.61 21.09
N HIS A 343 7.06 -8.68 20.55
CA HIS A 343 7.56 -9.81 21.31
C HIS A 343 9.02 -9.66 21.76
N ASN A 344 9.68 -8.53 21.50
CA ASN A 344 11.05 -8.25 21.97
C ASN A 344 11.10 -7.06 22.93
N ILE A 345 10.25 -6.06 22.75
CA ILE A 345 10.17 -4.93 23.68
C ILE A 345 9.72 -5.40 25.08
N ARG A 346 10.41 -4.92 26.12
CA ARG A 346 10.11 -5.18 27.53
C ARG A 346 9.88 -3.87 28.26
N PHE A 347 9.19 -3.91 29.39
CA PHE A 347 8.84 -2.70 30.15
C PHE A 347 9.20 -2.82 31.62
N TYR A 348 9.96 -1.87 32.13
CA TYR A 348 10.17 -1.69 33.56
C TYR A 348 9.07 -0.78 34.12
N TYR A 349 8.41 -1.21 35.20
CA TYR A 349 7.51 -0.33 35.93
C TYR A 349 8.29 0.51 36.94
N ASN A 350 8.33 1.82 36.73
CA ASN A 350 8.97 2.74 37.65
C ASN A 350 8.00 3.09 38.80
N PRO A 351 8.25 2.63 40.03
CA PRO A 351 7.31 2.83 41.14
C PRO A 351 7.27 4.27 41.67
N ILE A 352 8.16 5.15 41.17
CA ILE A 352 8.17 6.58 41.54
C ILE A 352 7.25 7.38 40.63
N THR A 353 7.32 7.15 39.32
CA THR A 353 6.49 7.86 38.33
C THR A 353 5.16 7.16 38.06
N ALA A 354 5.07 5.88 38.43
CA ALA A 354 3.97 4.97 38.08
C ALA A 354 3.78 4.82 36.55
N LEU A 355 4.86 4.95 35.78
CA LEU A 355 4.89 4.78 34.33
C LEU A 355 5.77 3.59 33.92
N LEU A 356 5.53 3.09 32.71
CA LEU A 356 6.34 2.06 32.07
C LEU A 356 7.49 2.67 31.26
N GLU A 357 8.71 2.21 31.51
CA GLU A 357 9.92 2.56 30.76
C GLU A 357 10.29 1.43 29.77
N PRO A 358 10.76 1.73 28.55
CA PRO A 358 11.24 0.70 27.63
C PRO A 358 12.53 0.05 28.15
N VAL A 359 12.66 -1.24 27.90
CA VAL A 359 13.89 -2.00 28.15
C VAL A 359 14.35 -2.65 26.84
N GLY A 360 15.50 -2.21 26.33
CA GLY A 360 16.07 -2.72 25.09
C GLY A 360 16.65 -4.12 25.27
N TYR A 361 16.40 -5.00 24.32
CA TYR A 361 16.81 -6.41 24.31
C TYR A 361 16.62 -6.96 22.89
N ASP A 362 17.49 -7.89 22.48
CA ASP A 362 17.34 -8.62 21.22
C ASP A 362 17.27 -7.67 20.00
N ASN A 363 18.24 -6.77 19.91
CA ASN A 363 18.12 -5.58 19.06
C ASN A 363 18.58 -5.81 17.63
N GLU A 364 19.57 -6.67 17.43
CA GLU A 364 20.12 -7.10 16.14
C GLU A 364 20.38 -5.92 15.17
N PRO A 365 21.20 -4.91 15.57
CA PRO A 365 21.42 -3.69 14.78
C PRO A 365 21.99 -3.97 13.39
N PHE A 366 21.45 -3.30 12.36
CA PHE A 366 21.88 -3.40 10.97
C PHE A 366 21.71 -4.79 10.33
N GLN A 367 20.76 -5.59 10.78
CA GLN A 367 20.51 -6.92 10.23
C GLN A 367 19.18 -7.01 9.49
N TRP A 368 18.07 -6.69 10.16
CA TRP A 368 16.71 -6.99 9.69
C TRP A 368 16.05 -5.87 8.89
N CYS A 369 16.45 -4.62 9.13
CA CYS A 369 15.75 -3.45 8.61
C CYS A 369 16.59 -2.63 7.63
N ASP A 370 15.91 -1.68 6.99
CA ASP A 370 16.53 -0.76 6.05
C ASP A 370 17.69 -0.02 6.72
N GLN A 371 18.86 -0.08 6.08
CA GLN A 371 20.10 0.50 6.58
C GLN A 371 20.41 1.86 5.97
N ASN A 372 19.70 2.24 4.91
CA ASN A 372 19.89 3.47 4.15
C ASN A 372 18.81 4.52 4.43
N HIS A 373 17.62 4.12 4.88
CA HIS A 373 16.49 5.00 5.21
C HIS A 373 16.03 4.83 6.65
N THR A 374 15.09 5.70 7.09
CA THR A 374 14.37 5.52 8.35
C THR A 374 13.67 4.17 8.39
N ILE A 375 13.66 3.53 9.56
CA ILE A 375 12.95 2.27 9.79
C ILE A 375 11.54 2.48 10.37
N VAL A 376 10.99 3.69 10.29
CA VAL A 376 9.65 4.02 10.79
C VAL A 376 8.55 3.09 10.26
N SER A 377 8.67 2.59 9.04
CA SER A 377 7.72 1.61 8.49
C SER A 377 7.65 0.31 9.31
N SER A 378 8.74 -0.05 9.98
CA SER A 378 8.80 -1.16 10.94
C SER A 378 8.12 -0.83 12.28
N PHE A 379 7.88 0.45 12.57
CA PHE A 379 7.21 0.92 13.79
C PHE A 379 5.69 1.08 13.61
N ILE A 380 5.22 1.53 12.45
CA ILE A 380 3.81 1.99 12.22
C ILE A 380 2.75 0.86 12.20
N ASN A 381 3.14 -0.41 12.04
CA ASN A 381 2.19 -1.50 11.74
C ASN A 381 1.38 -2.03 12.94
N LYS A 382 0.72 -1.17 13.74
CA LYS A 382 -0.03 -1.48 14.99
C LYS A 382 0.86 -1.66 16.22
N SER A 383 1.68 -0.67 16.50
CA SER A 383 2.58 -0.67 17.65
C SER A 383 2.33 0.53 18.58
N LEU A 384 3.09 0.55 19.67
CA LEU A 384 3.22 1.68 20.57
C LEU A 384 3.59 3.01 19.86
N PHE A 385 4.14 2.94 18.65
CA PHE A 385 4.53 4.11 17.87
C PHE A 385 3.36 4.86 17.23
N ASP A 386 2.13 4.35 17.25
CA ASP A 386 0.96 5.04 16.66
C ASP A 386 0.36 6.12 17.57
N ASP A 387 0.97 6.39 18.73
CA ASP A 387 0.59 7.49 19.60
C ASP A 387 1.27 8.82 19.20
N PRO A 388 0.51 9.91 19.01
CA PRO A 388 1.07 11.19 18.57
C PRO A 388 2.10 11.79 19.55
N ALA A 389 1.95 11.54 20.87
CA ALA A 389 2.89 12.02 21.87
C ALA A 389 4.21 11.23 21.83
N ILE A 390 4.14 9.92 21.54
CA ILE A 390 5.34 9.10 21.33
C ILE A 390 6.08 9.52 20.05
N ARG A 391 5.37 9.76 18.95
CA ARG A 391 6.01 10.22 17.71
C ARG A 391 6.64 11.61 17.86
N ALA A 392 6.01 12.50 18.63
CA ALA A 392 6.60 13.79 18.97
C ALA A 392 7.87 13.65 19.82
N ALA A 393 7.86 12.79 20.84
CA ALA A 393 9.05 12.50 21.65
C ALA A 393 10.17 11.84 20.81
N TYR A 394 9.82 10.94 19.89
CA TYR A 394 10.74 10.38 18.92
C TYR A 394 11.38 11.45 18.04
N ALA A 395 10.59 12.38 17.49
CA ALA A 395 11.12 13.44 16.64
C ALA A 395 12.12 14.34 17.40
N ALA A 396 11.79 14.71 18.64
CA ALA A 396 12.66 15.50 19.51
C ALA A 396 14.00 14.78 19.78
N GLU A 397 13.95 13.49 20.11
CA GLU A 397 15.14 12.68 20.38
C GLU A 397 15.92 12.38 19.10
N LEU A 398 15.25 12.16 17.96
CA LEU A 398 15.87 11.96 16.65
C LEU A 398 16.69 13.19 16.25
N ALA A 399 16.12 14.39 16.38
CA ALA A 399 16.83 15.66 16.14
C ALA A 399 18.08 15.81 17.02
N ARG A 400 18.09 15.23 18.21
CA ARG A 400 19.22 15.28 19.15
C ARG A 400 20.31 14.26 18.80
N VAL A 401 19.94 13.00 18.58
CA VAL A 401 20.87 11.87 18.37
C VAL A 401 21.40 11.79 16.94
N ALA A 402 20.69 12.37 15.97
CA ALA A 402 21.13 12.45 14.57
C ALA A 402 22.15 13.58 14.32
N ARG A 403 22.54 14.34 15.34
CA ARG A 403 23.57 15.38 15.19
C ARG A 403 24.95 14.76 14.96
N PRO A 404 25.77 15.29 14.03
CA PRO A 404 27.12 14.78 13.79
C PRO A 404 27.98 14.74 15.06
N GLU A 405 27.85 15.72 15.96
CA GLU A 405 28.59 15.77 17.22
C GLU A 405 28.18 14.65 18.18
N TYR A 406 26.92 14.22 18.14
CA TYR A 406 26.44 13.11 18.96
C TYR A 406 27.13 11.80 18.54
N VAL A 407 27.12 11.51 17.24
CA VAL A 407 27.71 10.27 16.69
C VAL A 407 29.23 10.26 16.89
N ALA A 408 29.91 11.39 16.67
CA ALA A 408 31.34 11.52 16.91
C ALA A 408 31.70 11.30 18.39
N GLN A 409 30.91 11.85 19.32
CA GLN A 409 31.13 11.63 20.74
C GLN A 409 30.87 10.18 21.13
N LEU A 410 29.80 9.56 20.63
CA LEU A 410 29.51 8.15 20.89
C LEU A 410 30.64 7.24 20.40
N GLN A 411 31.17 7.48 19.19
CA GLN A 411 32.33 6.76 18.68
C GLN A 411 33.52 6.94 19.62
N SER A 412 33.83 8.18 20.02
CA SER A 412 34.94 8.46 20.93
C SER A 412 34.80 7.76 22.28
N ASP A 413 33.59 7.76 22.84
CA ASP A 413 33.28 7.15 24.14
C ASP A 413 33.50 5.63 24.12
N LEU A 414 33.22 4.97 22.98
CA LEU A 414 33.28 3.52 22.85
C LEU A 414 34.58 2.98 22.23
N GLN A 415 35.39 3.84 21.61
CA GLN A 415 36.53 3.42 20.77
C GLN A 415 37.52 2.49 21.48
N GLU A 416 37.96 2.82 22.70
CA GLU A 416 38.98 2.05 23.41
C GLU A 416 38.50 0.61 23.70
N ARG A 417 37.29 0.46 24.25
CA ARG A 417 36.71 -0.85 24.56
C ARG A 417 36.34 -1.61 23.28
N HIS A 418 35.79 -0.92 22.28
CA HIS A 418 35.50 -1.49 20.98
C HIS A 418 36.75 -2.13 20.36
N ASP A 419 37.88 -1.43 20.36
CA ASP A 419 39.12 -1.92 19.74
C ASP A 419 39.68 -3.14 20.47
N ALA A 420 39.61 -3.14 21.81
CA ALA A 420 40.00 -4.29 22.63
C ALA A 420 39.12 -5.53 22.33
N LEU A 421 37.80 -5.35 22.28
CA LEU A 421 36.88 -6.44 21.96
C LEU A 421 37.02 -6.92 20.50
N SER A 422 37.19 -6.00 19.54
CA SER A 422 37.45 -6.33 18.13
C SER A 422 38.73 -7.15 17.96
N ALA A 423 39.81 -6.78 18.67
CA ALA A 423 41.04 -7.55 18.65
C ALA A 423 40.84 -8.97 19.21
N ALA A 424 40.04 -9.11 20.27
CA ALA A 424 39.73 -10.40 20.86
C ALA A 424 38.87 -11.29 19.93
N LEU A 425 37.80 -10.74 19.36
CA LEU A 425 36.87 -11.48 18.49
C LEU A 425 37.53 -11.89 17.17
N LYS A 426 38.40 -11.07 16.58
CA LYS A 426 39.12 -11.38 15.32
C LYS A 426 40.03 -12.60 15.40
N ILE A 427 40.41 -13.04 16.61
CA ILE A 427 41.20 -14.27 16.80
C ILE A 427 40.37 -15.50 16.38
N GLU A 428 39.07 -15.49 16.68
CA GLU A 428 38.17 -16.59 16.32
C GLU A 428 37.41 -16.34 15.01
N PHE A 429 37.05 -15.07 14.76
CA PHE A 429 36.21 -14.64 13.62
C PHE A 429 36.97 -13.68 12.67
N PRO A 430 38.12 -14.07 12.07
CA PRO A 430 38.94 -13.16 11.27
C PRO A 430 38.33 -12.77 9.91
N HIS A 431 37.28 -13.47 9.47
CA HIS A 431 36.64 -13.29 8.16
C HIS A 431 35.19 -12.78 8.25
N GLU A 432 34.67 -12.64 9.47
CA GLU A 432 33.31 -12.16 9.71
C GLU A 432 33.29 -10.63 9.84
N ASP A 433 32.18 -10.02 9.43
CA ASP A 433 31.95 -8.59 9.67
C ASP A 433 31.46 -8.36 11.10
N ILE A 434 32.42 -8.25 12.02
CA ILE A 434 32.14 -8.16 13.47
C ILE A 434 32.09 -6.71 14.01
N LEU A 435 32.36 -5.70 13.18
CA LEU A 435 32.67 -4.35 13.64
C LEU A 435 31.45 -3.42 13.62
N VAL A 436 31.54 -2.32 14.37
CA VAL A 436 30.64 -1.17 14.23
C VAL A 436 31.10 -0.30 13.06
N ASP A 437 30.24 -0.13 12.07
CA ASP A 437 30.48 0.80 10.95
C ASP A 437 30.04 2.23 11.33
N TRP A 438 30.96 3.00 11.88
CA TRP A 438 30.72 4.41 12.23
C TRP A 438 30.41 5.29 11.01
N THR A 439 30.88 4.93 9.81
CA THR A 439 30.54 5.68 8.59
C THR A 439 29.08 5.48 8.25
N LYS A 440 28.58 4.25 8.34
CA LYS A 440 27.16 3.95 8.18
C LYS A 440 26.30 4.68 9.20
N LEU A 441 26.70 4.70 10.48
CA LEU A 441 25.97 5.42 11.53
C LEU A 441 25.89 6.93 11.25
N ASN A 442 26.98 7.54 10.77
CA ASN A 442 26.99 8.94 10.34
C ASN A 442 26.07 9.19 9.13
N ASN A 443 26.09 8.32 8.12
CA ASN A 443 25.21 8.44 6.94
C ASN A 443 23.73 8.32 7.32
N ARG A 444 23.40 7.43 8.27
CA ARG A 444 22.04 7.33 8.82
C ARG A 444 21.64 8.60 9.54
N ALA A 445 22.52 9.16 10.38
CA ALA A 445 22.27 10.43 11.06
C ALA A 445 21.94 11.56 10.07
N VAL A 446 22.67 11.65 8.96
CA VAL A 446 22.38 12.60 7.86
C VAL A 446 21.00 12.34 7.25
N THR A 447 20.68 11.08 6.94
CA THR A 447 19.38 10.71 6.34
C THR A 447 18.22 11.05 7.26
N LEU A 448 18.31 10.67 8.53
CA LEU A 448 17.29 10.93 9.54
C LEU A 448 17.08 12.42 9.79
N THR A 449 18.15 13.22 9.69
CA THR A 449 18.03 14.68 9.73
C THR A 449 17.22 15.20 8.55
N GLN A 450 17.31 14.62 7.35
CA GLN A 450 16.50 15.05 6.20
C GLN A 450 15.01 14.69 6.38
N GLU A 451 14.69 13.55 7.00
CA GLU A 451 13.29 13.13 7.24
C GLU A 451 12.51 14.13 8.10
N ILE A 452 13.18 14.77 9.06
CA ILE A 452 12.57 15.80 9.94
C ILE A 452 12.72 17.23 9.40
N ASN A 453 13.30 17.40 8.21
CA ASN A 453 13.46 18.69 7.52
C ASN A 453 12.87 18.63 6.09
N PRO A 454 11.57 18.31 5.93
CA PRO A 454 10.95 18.21 4.61
C PRO A 454 10.80 19.59 3.95
N PRO A 455 10.72 19.65 2.61
CA PRO A 455 10.45 20.90 1.90
C PRO A 455 9.04 21.46 2.17
N ALA A 456 8.10 20.60 2.60
CA ALA A 456 6.76 20.99 3.05
C ALA A 456 6.23 19.94 4.01
N THR A 457 5.59 20.38 5.09
CA THR A 457 4.92 19.53 6.08
C THR A 457 3.43 19.35 5.80
N VAL A 458 2.84 20.31 5.09
CA VAL A 458 1.42 20.35 4.74
C VAL A 458 1.25 20.65 3.26
N ARG A 459 0.08 20.30 2.73
CA ARG A 459 -0.42 20.83 1.46
C ARG A 459 -1.76 21.49 1.73
N GLY A 460 -2.06 22.62 1.09
CA GLY A 460 -3.36 23.22 1.24
C GLY A 460 -3.70 24.27 0.20
N SER A 461 -4.93 24.76 0.30
CA SER A 461 -5.41 25.91 -0.45
C SER A 461 -6.06 26.91 0.50
N TYR A 462 -6.36 28.08 -0.03
CA TYR A 462 -7.14 29.08 0.68
C TYR A 462 -8.26 29.65 -0.21
N THR A 463 -9.30 30.17 0.45
CA THR A 463 -10.37 30.97 -0.17
C THR A 463 -10.63 32.22 0.65
N LEU A 464 -10.84 33.34 -0.02
CA LEU A 464 -11.24 34.60 0.62
C LEU A 464 -12.76 34.64 0.75
N GLN A 465 -13.26 34.94 1.94
CA GLN A 465 -14.68 35.11 2.21
C GLN A 465 -14.94 36.54 2.70
N GLY A 466 -16.13 37.07 2.38
CA GLY A 466 -16.55 38.39 2.82
C GLY A 466 -15.83 39.57 2.15
N VAL A 467 -15.05 39.32 1.09
CA VAL A 467 -14.32 40.34 0.32
C VAL A 467 -15.17 40.78 -0.88
N GLY A 468 -16.06 41.75 -0.67
CA GLY A 468 -16.91 42.30 -1.72
C GLY A 468 -17.73 43.50 -1.25
N LEU A 469 -18.04 44.44 -2.15
CA LEU A 469 -18.76 45.69 -1.85
C LEU A 469 -20.16 45.47 -1.25
N GLU A 470 -20.72 44.26 -1.37
CA GLU A 470 -22.06 43.89 -0.88
C GLU A 470 -22.04 42.89 0.29
N SER A 471 -20.86 42.48 0.78
CA SER A 471 -20.77 41.52 1.89
C SER A 471 -21.04 42.20 3.25
N SER A 472 -21.93 41.60 4.04
CA SER A 472 -22.16 41.98 5.45
C SER A 472 -21.25 41.23 6.44
N GLN A 473 -20.48 40.25 5.97
CA GLN A 473 -19.56 39.46 6.77
C GLN A 473 -18.16 40.11 6.80
N PRO A 474 -17.46 40.08 7.95
CA PRO A 474 -16.07 40.54 8.01
C PRO A 474 -15.19 39.68 7.08
N PRO A 475 -14.16 40.28 6.46
CA PRO A 475 -13.27 39.54 5.56
C PRO A 475 -12.50 38.47 6.34
N SER A 476 -12.49 37.25 5.82
CA SER A 476 -11.77 36.12 6.38
C SER A 476 -11.07 35.30 5.31
N LEU A 477 -10.01 34.61 5.72
CA LEU A 477 -9.26 33.66 4.93
C LEU A 477 -9.58 32.25 5.44
N GLN A 478 -10.22 31.45 4.60
CA GLN A 478 -10.50 30.05 4.90
C GLN A 478 -9.40 29.18 4.33
N LEU A 479 -8.60 28.58 5.21
CA LEU A 479 -7.54 27.63 4.89
C LEU A 479 -8.12 26.21 4.88
N ASN A 480 -7.63 25.39 3.95
CA ASN A 480 -7.86 23.95 3.90
C ASN A 480 -6.51 23.25 3.87
N LEU A 481 -6.06 22.70 4.99
CA LEU A 481 -4.71 22.16 5.16
C LEU A 481 -4.74 20.65 5.39
N ILE A 482 -3.90 19.93 4.67
CA ILE A 482 -3.68 18.49 4.80
C ILE A 482 -2.28 18.29 5.39
N ASN A 483 -2.18 17.58 6.51
CA ASN A 483 -0.90 17.13 7.04
C ASN A 483 -0.33 16.01 6.17
N LEU A 484 0.95 16.11 5.79
CA LEU A 484 1.66 15.11 4.98
C LEU A 484 2.60 14.23 5.83
N MET A 485 2.69 14.51 7.13
CA MET A 485 3.71 13.96 8.00
C MET A 485 3.14 12.89 8.92
N ILE A 486 3.97 11.89 9.22
CA ILE A 486 3.72 10.91 10.28
C ILE A 486 3.69 11.52 11.69
N LEU A 487 4.09 12.79 11.80
CA LEU A 487 4.09 13.59 13.01
C LEU A 487 2.87 14.53 13.00
N PRO A 488 2.30 14.86 14.16
CA PRO A 488 1.39 15.98 14.25
C PRO A 488 2.10 17.26 13.78
N VAL A 489 1.40 18.10 13.01
CA VAL A 489 1.94 19.37 12.51
C VAL A 489 1.17 20.50 13.14
N GLU A 490 1.88 21.39 13.82
CA GLU A 490 1.31 22.61 14.37
C GLU A 490 1.41 23.75 13.34
N VAL A 491 0.30 24.38 13.01
CA VAL A 491 0.25 25.62 12.25
C VAL A 491 0.44 26.76 13.24
N THR A 492 1.57 27.46 13.17
CA THR A 492 1.96 28.45 14.18
C THR A 492 1.50 29.86 13.83
N ARG A 493 1.70 30.29 12.58
CA ARG A 493 1.22 31.58 12.06
C ARG A 493 0.91 31.52 10.57
N VAL A 494 0.27 32.58 10.07
CA VAL A 494 -0.03 32.77 8.64
C VAL A 494 0.46 34.14 8.22
N GLU A 495 1.12 34.22 7.07
CA GLU A 495 1.49 35.47 6.41
C GLU A 495 0.69 35.66 5.11
N ILE A 496 0.22 36.88 4.90
CA ILE A 496 -0.42 37.31 3.66
C ILE A 496 0.42 38.45 3.08
N ASN A 497 0.92 38.29 1.85
CA ASN A 497 1.82 39.24 1.18
C ASN A 497 3.02 39.66 2.08
N GLY A 498 3.60 38.69 2.79
CA GLY A 498 4.73 38.89 3.71
C GLY A 498 4.40 39.61 5.03
N LYS A 499 3.12 39.75 5.39
CA LYS A 499 2.68 40.29 6.68
C LYS A 499 1.94 39.24 7.50
N GLU A 500 2.39 39.03 8.73
CA GLU A 500 1.72 38.12 9.66
C GLU A 500 0.30 38.59 9.99
N VAL A 501 -0.63 37.65 10.01
CA VAL A 501 -2.03 37.89 10.35
C VAL A 501 -2.31 37.38 11.75
N GLY A 502 -2.86 38.25 12.60
CA GLY A 502 -3.29 37.85 13.93
C GLY A 502 -4.47 36.86 13.85
N SER A 503 -4.39 35.75 14.58
CA SER A 503 -5.48 34.78 14.69
C SER A 503 -5.68 34.32 16.13
N SER A 504 -6.94 34.19 16.55
CA SER A 504 -7.31 33.54 17.82
C SER A 504 -7.41 32.01 17.70
N THR A 505 -7.35 31.47 16.48
CA THR A 505 -7.45 30.02 16.22
C THR A 505 -6.08 29.35 16.10
N LEU A 506 -5.00 30.12 16.13
CA LEU A 506 -3.62 29.62 16.06
C LEU A 506 -2.93 29.74 17.44
N PRO A 507 -2.00 28.83 17.78
CA PRO A 507 -1.58 27.69 16.98
C PRO A 507 -2.65 26.59 16.88
N GLN A 508 -2.64 25.82 15.80
CA GLN A 508 -3.57 24.70 15.58
C GLN A 508 -2.82 23.44 15.16
N ILE A 509 -3.09 22.32 15.83
CA ILE A 509 -2.49 21.02 15.50
C ILE A 509 -3.33 20.32 14.43
N LEU A 510 -2.68 19.93 13.35
CA LEU A 510 -3.20 19.03 12.33
C LEU A 510 -2.88 17.59 12.73
N PRO A 511 -3.86 16.66 12.63
CA PRO A 511 -3.66 15.27 12.97
C PRO A 511 -2.58 14.65 12.07
N MET A 512 -1.81 13.72 12.62
CA MET A 512 -0.74 13.02 11.90
C MET A 512 -1.28 12.00 10.89
N VAL A 513 -0.45 11.62 9.94
CA VAL A 513 -0.65 10.44 9.10
C VAL A 513 -0.24 9.20 9.93
N ASN A 514 -1.20 8.38 10.31
CA ASN A 514 -0.96 7.15 11.07
C ASN A 514 -0.20 6.15 10.20
N ASP A 515 -0.76 5.78 9.05
CA ASP A 515 -0.14 4.87 8.07
C ASP A 515 -0.19 5.49 6.66
N PRO A 516 0.96 5.95 6.11
CA PRO A 516 1.01 6.54 4.78
C PRO A 516 0.49 5.65 3.64
N SER A 517 0.44 4.32 3.83
CA SER A 517 -0.01 3.38 2.81
C SER A 517 -1.53 3.18 2.78
N GLU A 518 -2.23 3.48 3.88
CA GLU A 518 -3.66 3.20 4.04
C GLU A 518 -4.49 4.46 4.36
N ASP A 519 -3.88 5.52 4.89
CA ASP A 519 -4.59 6.70 5.35
C ASP A 519 -5.24 7.53 4.24
N LYS A 520 -6.39 8.09 4.57
CA LYS A 520 -7.11 9.06 3.75
C LYS A 520 -6.79 10.47 4.22
N PHE A 521 -6.45 11.32 3.28
CA PHE A 521 -6.04 12.70 3.55
C PHE A 521 -7.24 13.64 3.50
N PHE A 522 -7.70 14.09 4.67
CA PHE A 522 -8.79 15.06 4.78
C PHE A 522 -8.25 16.44 5.17
N PRO A 523 -8.68 17.52 4.50
CA PRO A 523 -8.26 18.86 4.87
C PRO A 523 -8.90 19.28 6.21
N VAL A 524 -8.08 19.83 7.10
CA VAL A 524 -8.52 20.58 8.27
C VAL A 524 -8.81 22.00 7.85
N GLN A 525 -9.98 22.48 8.22
CA GLN A 525 -10.43 23.84 7.94
C GLN A 525 -10.01 24.79 9.07
N ILE A 526 -9.33 25.88 8.70
CA ILE A 526 -8.92 26.94 9.64
C ILE A 526 -9.41 28.28 9.09
N SER A 527 -10.13 29.05 9.89
CA SER A 527 -10.62 30.37 9.50
C SER A 527 -9.82 31.47 10.19
N ILE A 528 -9.24 32.38 9.40
CA ILE A 528 -8.43 33.50 9.88
C ILE A 528 -9.15 34.80 9.54
N ASN A 529 -9.46 35.62 10.55
CA ASN A 529 -10.09 36.92 10.33
C ASN A 529 -9.07 37.96 9.85
N LEU A 530 -9.45 38.82 8.89
CA LEU A 530 -8.55 39.78 8.24
C LEU A 530 -8.84 41.22 8.71
N TYR A 531 -8.70 41.50 10.01
CA TYR A 531 -9.14 42.78 10.58
C TYR A 531 -8.28 44.00 10.16
N ASP A 532 -7.06 43.82 9.64
CA ASP A 532 -6.12 44.91 9.34
C ASP A 532 -5.32 44.73 8.04
N ILE A 533 -5.84 43.95 7.07
CA ILE A 533 -5.13 43.66 5.81
C ILE A 533 -5.88 44.29 4.64
N GLU A 534 -5.24 45.26 3.97
CA GLU A 534 -5.71 45.79 2.70
C GLU A 534 -5.48 44.74 1.60
N LEU A 535 -6.56 44.12 1.13
CA LEU A 535 -6.56 43.26 -0.04
C LEU A 535 -6.86 44.08 -1.29
N THR A 536 -5.97 44.01 -2.28
CA THR A 536 -6.20 44.61 -3.60
C THR A 536 -7.24 43.80 -4.37
N THR A 537 -8.26 44.48 -4.90
CA THR A 537 -9.31 43.85 -5.72
C THR A 537 -8.73 43.37 -7.04
N GLY A 538 -8.81 42.07 -7.31
CA GLY A 538 -8.51 41.46 -8.62
C GLY A 538 -7.25 40.59 -8.67
N GLU A 539 -6.42 40.58 -7.62
CA GLU A 539 -5.27 39.68 -7.50
C GLU A 539 -5.40 38.78 -6.27
N LEU A 540 -5.08 37.49 -6.44
CA LEU A 540 -5.03 36.55 -5.33
C LEU A 540 -3.78 36.83 -4.48
N PRO A 541 -3.92 36.96 -3.14
CA PRO A 541 -2.77 37.27 -2.29
C PRO A 541 -1.79 36.10 -2.21
N GLU A 542 -0.52 36.40 -1.94
CA GLU A 542 0.43 35.37 -1.54
C GLU A 542 0.12 34.95 -0.10
N VAL A 543 -0.18 33.66 0.12
CA VAL A 543 -0.49 33.13 1.44
C VAL A 543 0.56 32.07 1.79
N VAL A 544 1.26 32.29 2.91
CA VAL A 544 2.25 31.35 3.46
C VAL A 544 1.79 30.94 4.85
N VAL A 545 1.71 29.64 5.11
CA VAL A 545 1.50 29.12 6.46
C VAL A 545 2.83 28.66 7.02
N PHE A 546 3.11 29.02 8.27
CA PHE A 546 4.29 28.51 8.96
C PHE A 546 3.85 27.36 9.84
N THR A 547 4.61 26.29 9.74
CA THR A 547 4.27 25.02 10.37
C THR A 547 5.46 24.51 11.17
N ARG A 548 5.19 23.72 12.19
CA ARG A 548 6.18 23.10 13.03
C ARG A 548 5.81 21.65 13.28
N LEU A 549 6.77 20.75 13.11
CA LEU A 549 6.57 19.36 13.51
C LEU A 549 6.53 19.29 15.04
N VAL A 550 5.47 18.73 15.62
CA VAL A 550 5.35 18.65 17.08
C VAL A 550 6.51 17.80 17.62
N GLY A 551 7.23 18.35 18.60
CA GLY A 551 8.48 17.80 19.13
C GLY A 551 9.74 18.53 18.64
N LEU A 552 9.64 19.37 17.60
CA LEU A 552 10.74 20.19 17.08
C LEU A 552 10.48 21.69 17.32
N GLU A 553 11.53 22.49 17.16
CA GLU A 553 11.46 23.95 17.35
C GLU A 553 11.39 24.74 16.04
N GLU A 554 11.97 24.21 14.95
CA GLU A 554 12.09 24.91 13.68
C GLU A 554 10.76 24.99 12.94
N GLU A 555 10.51 26.16 12.34
CA GLU A 555 9.33 26.41 11.51
C GLU A 555 9.65 26.25 10.03
N ILE A 556 8.74 25.61 9.31
CA ILE A 556 8.81 25.37 7.88
C ILE A 556 7.71 26.20 7.21
N PRO A 557 8.06 27.18 6.36
CA PRO A 557 7.10 27.95 5.58
C PRO A 557 6.54 27.12 4.43
N VAL A 558 5.23 27.14 4.25
CA VAL A 558 4.52 26.46 3.16
C VAL A 558 3.62 27.44 2.43
N ALA A 559 3.97 27.73 1.18
CA ALA A 559 3.14 28.55 0.30
C ALA A 559 1.89 27.78 -0.12
N LEU A 560 0.73 28.44 -0.05
CA LEU A 560 -0.56 27.87 -0.45
C LEU A 560 -0.99 28.38 -1.82
N SER A 561 -1.74 27.56 -2.55
CA SER A 561 -2.39 27.99 -3.78
C SER A 561 -3.76 28.61 -3.50
N GLY A 562 -4.04 29.75 -4.14
CA GLY A 562 -5.38 30.32 -4.20
C GLY A 562 -6.19 29.54 -5.22
N ALA A 563 -6.80 28.44 -4.78
CA ALA A 563 -7.62 27.58 -5.64
C ALA A 563 -8.85 27.12 -4.88
N GLN A 564 -10.00 27.12 -5.58
CA GLN A 564 -11.18 26.39 -5.11
C GLN A 564 -10.81 24.91 -5.17
N LEU A 565 -10.74 24.25 -4.02
CA LEU A 565 -10.59 22.79 -4.00
C LEU A 565 -11.78 22.20 -4.75
N PRO A 566 -11.58 21.11 -5.50
CA PRO A 566 -12.70 20.35 -6.05
C PRO A 566 -13.66 20.04 -4.89
N GLU A 567 -14.93 20.43 -5.05
CA GLU A 567 -15.94 20.07 -4.06
C GLU A 567 -16.02 18.55 -3.99
N SER A 568 -16.10 18.02 -2.78
CA SER A 568 -16.34 16.59 -2.61
C SER A 568 -17.71 16.27 -3.22
N MET A 569 -17.73 15.54 -4.34
CA MET A 569 -18.98 15.05 -4.91
C MET A 569 -19.53 13.96 -4.01
N GLN A 570 -20.65 14.23 -3.33
CA GLN A 570 -21.38 13.20 -2.58
C GLN A 570 -22.26 12.33 -3.50
N VAL A 571 -22.64 12.85 -4.66
CA VAL A 571 -23.46 12.18 -5.67
C VAL A 571 -22.85 12.48 -7.03
N GLY A 572 -22.74 11.48 -7.90
CA GLY A 572 -22.26 11.65 -9.27
C GLY A 572 -23.19 12.52 -10.12
N ALA A 573 -22.69 12.97 -11.28
CA ALA A 573 -23.45 13.82 -12.20
C ALA A 573 -24.73 13.15 -12.75
N ALA A 574 -24.66 11.86 -13.06
CA ALA A 574 -25.82 11.04 -13.41
C ALA A 574 -26.48 10.48 -12.14
N PRO A 575 -27.82 10.34 -12.11
CA PRO A 575 -28.52 9.81 -10.96
C PRO A 575 -28.19 8.32 -10.75
N VAL A 576 -28.10 7.91 -9.49
CA VAL A 576 -27.84 6.52 -9.11
C VAL A 576 -29.08 5.68 -9.41
N GLN A 577 -28.92 4.57 -10.13
CA GLN A 577 -30.01 3.64 -10.38
C GLN A 577 -30.45 2.96 -9.06
N PRO A 578 -31.74 2.97 -8.74
CA PRO A 578 -32.25 2.47 -7.46
C PRO A 578 -32.28 0.94 -7.41
N THR A 579 -32.46 0.40 -6.22
CA THR A 579 -32.89 -0.99 -6.05
C THR A 579 -34.33 -1.18 -6.55
N LEU A 580 -34.67 -2.43 -6.85
CA LEU A 580 -36.03 -2.80 -7.30
C LEU A 580 -37.11 -2.42 -6.28
N GLN A 581 -36.82 -2.42 -4.98
CA GLN A 581 -37.81 -2.07 -3.98
C GLN A 581 -38.05 -0.55 -3.95
N GLU A 582 -36.99 0.25 -3.99
CA GLU A 582 -37.06 1.71 -3.96
C GLU A 582 -37.88 2.27 -5.13
N VAL A 583 -37.69 1.75 -6.35
CA VAL A 583 -38.45 2.24 -7.52
C VAL A 583 -39.95 1.87 -7.44
N LEU A 584 -40.28 0.69 -6.89
CA LEU A 584 -41.67 0.25 -6.73
C LEU A 584 -42.40 1.04 -5.65
N ASP A 585 -41.68 1.43 -4.59
CA ASP A 585 -42.22 2.27 -3.52
C ASP A 585 -42.41 3.72 -3.98
N ALA A 586 -41.51 4.22 -4.84
CA ALA A 586 -41.60 5.56 -5.42
C ALA A 586 -42.75 5.70 -6.44
N HIS A 587 -43.03 4.66 -7.23
CA HIS A 587 -43.94 4.72 -8.38
C HIS A 587 -45.03 3.64 -8.33
N LEU A 588 -46.19 3.96 -7.74
CA LEU A 588 -47.30 3.01 -7.51
C LEU A 588 -47.89 2.34 -8.77
N PHE A 589 -47.68 2.95 -9.95
CA PHE A 589 -48.13 2.38 -11.22
C PHE A 589 -47.20 1.30 -11.76
N LEU A 590 -45.96 1.23 -11.27
CA LEU A 590 -44.95 0.27 -11.67
C LEU A 590 -45.14 -1.06 -10.94
N LYS A 591 -45.08 -2.17 -11.68
CA LYS A 591 -45.30 -3.52 -11.14
C LYS A 591 -44.24 -4.49 -11.64
N ARG A 592 -43.96 -5.49 -10.82
CA ARG A 592 -43.19 -6.67 -11.24
C ARG A 592 -44.04 -7.54 -12.17
N ILE A 593 -43.39 -8.15 -13.15
CA ILE A 593 -43.95 -9.28 -13.88
C ILE A 593 -43.61 -10.55 -13.09
N PRO A 594 -44.60 -11.38 -12.73
CA PRO A 594 -44.32 -12.66 -12.06
C PRO A 594 -43.31 -13.49 -12.86
N ASP A 595 -42.32 -14.05 -12.17
CA ASP A 595 -41.27 -14.90 -12.74
C ASP A 595 -40.28 -14.23 -13.72
N GLU A 596 -40.34 -12.91 -13.91
CA GLU A 596 -39.39 -12.13 -14.73
C GLU A 596 -38.69 -11.04 -13.89
N ALA A 597 -37.59 -11.40 -13.24
CA ALA A 597 -36.89 -10.53 -12.28
C ALA A 597 -36.28 -9.27 -12.91
N SER A 598 -35.97 -9.29 -14.21
CA SER A 598 -35.36 -8.19 -14.97
C SER A 598 -36.37 -7.36 -15.76
N ARG A 599 -37.68 -7.50 -15.50
CA ARG A 599 -38.72 -6.75 -16.23
C ARG A 599 -39.75 -6.11 -15.31
N LEU A 600 -40.07 -4.86 -15.62
CA LEU A 600 -41.13 -4.10 -14.99
C LEU A 600 -42.21 -3.73 -15.99
N ILE A 601 -43.45 -3.61 -15.51
CA ILE A 601 -44.59 -3.24 -16.31
C ILE A 601 -45.36 -2.09 -15.68
N ILE A 602 -45.80 -1.14 -16.50
CA ILE A 602 -46.68 -0.06 -16.07
C ILE A 602 -48.14 -0.55 -16.04
N SER A 603 -48.86 -0.26 -14.97
CA SER A 603 -50.29 -0.51 -14.87
C SER A 603 -51.06 0.35 -15.86
N GLN A 604 -52.09 -0.20 -16.51
CA GLN A 604 -52.96 0.59 -17.38
C GLN A 604 -53.54 1.83 -16.66
N GLY A 605 -53.61 2.95 -17.36
CA GLY A 605 -54.19 4.19 -16.85
C GLY A 605 -53.42 5.46 -17.21
N ASN A 606 -53.89 6.57 -16.65
CA ASN A 606 -53.38 7.91 -16.85
C ASN A 606 -52.64 8.38 -15.58
N TRP A 607 -51.32 8.29 -15.58
CA TRP A 607 -50.49 8.50 -14.39
C TRP A 607 -49.76 9.83 -14.44
N ALA A 608 -49.72 10.51 -13.29
CA ALA A 608 -48.81 11.62 -13.05
C ALA A 608 -47.51 11.04 -12.46
N VAL A 609 -46.39 11.22 -13.15
CA VAL A 609 -45.06 10.80 -12.70
C VAL A 609 -44.45 11.94 -11.90
N ARG A 610 -44.19 11.70 -10.61
CA ARG A 610 -43.58 12.67 -9.70
C ARG A 610 -42.12 12.32 -9.49
N GLY A 611 -41.23 13.30 -9.69
CA GLY A 611 -39.79 13.05 -9.73
C GLY A 611 -39.37 12.11 -10.87
N ASP A 612 -38.10 11.69 -10.85
CA ASP A 612 -37.53 10.85 -11.90
C ASP A 612 -38.06 9.39 -11.83
N LEU A 613 -38.32 8.80 -13.00
CA LEU A 613 -38.57 7.37 -13.16
C LEU A 613 -37.28 6.68 -13.60
N ILE A 614 -36.52 6.21 -12.63
CA ILE A 614 -35.23 5.55 -12.86
C ILE A 614 -35.36 4.07 -12.55
N LEU A 615 -35.01 3.21 -13.50
CA LEU A 615 -35.05 1.76 -13.29
C LEU A 615 -33.74 1.23 -12.70
N PRO A 616 -33.80 0.10 -11.98
CA PRO A 616 -32.61 -0.64 -11.58
C PRO A 616 -31.76 -1.03 -12.78
N ILE A 617 -30.49 -1.32 -12.52
CA ILE A 617 -29.55 -1.78 -13.55
C ILE A 617 -30.12 -2.99 -14.32
N ASP A 618 -29.91 -3.01 -15.63
CA ASP A 618 -30.29 -4.10 -16.55
C ASP A 618 -31.76 -4.53 -16.49
N THR A 619 -32.67 -3.57 -16.19
CA THR A 619 -34.12 -3.84 -16.06
C THR A 619 -34.91 -3.26 -17.24
N ASP A 620 -35.65 -4.12 -17.95
CA ASP A 620 -36.54 -3.72 -19.04
C ASP A 620 -37.83 -3.07 -18.51
N LEU A 621 -38.37 -2.12 -19.27
CA LEU A 621 -39.67 -1.50 -19.00
C LEU A 621 -40.68 -1.83 -20.09
N ILE A 622 -41.85 -2.35 -19.71
CA ILE A 622 -42.99 -2.57 -20.60
C ILE A 622 -44.09 -1.56 -20.28
N ILE A 623 -44.50 -0.79 -21.29
CA ILE A 623 -45.63 0.13 -21.22
C ILE A 623 -46.77 -0.43 -22.10
N PRO A 624 -47.85 -0.98 -21.50
CA PRO A 624 -48.94 -1.60 -22.25
C PRO A 624 -49.84 -0.57 -22.96
N PRO A 625 -50.72 -1.01 -23.89
CA PRO A 625 -51.57 -0.10 -24.65
C PRO A 625 -52.46 0.78 -23.77
N GLY A 626 -52.72 2.01 -24.24
CA GLY A 626 -53.62 2.98 -23.61
C GLY A 626 -53.08 3.66 -22.34
N VAL A 627 -51.81 3.47 -22.00
CA VAL A 627 -51.16 4.17 -20.88
C VAL A 627 -50.80 5.59 -21.27
N THR A 628 -51.07 6.54 -20.39
CA THR A 628 -50.53 7.91 -20.46
C THR A 628 -49.67 8.19 -19.24
N LEU A 629 -48.40 8.56 -19.44
CA LEU A 629 -47.50 9.06 -18.41
C LEU A 629 -47.30 10.56 -18.58
N ARG A 630 -47.63 11.34 -17.55
CA ARG A 630 -47.41 12.80 -17.51
C ARG A 630 -46.32 13.14 -16.50
N PHE A 631 -45.16 13.58 -16.97
CA PHE A 631 -43.99 13.86 -16.15
C PHE A 631 -43.99 15.29 -15.60
N GLU A 632 -43.58 15.49 -14.35
CA GLU A 632 -43.35 16.82 -13.79
C GLU A 632 -42.19 17.55 -14.50
N PRO A 633 -42.13 18.89 -14.44
CA PRO A 633 -41.03 19.65 -15.02
C PRO A 633 -39.65 19.13 -14.61
N GLY A 634 -38.82 18.89 -15.61
CA GLY A 634 -37.48 18.35 -15.46
C GLY A 634 -37.40 16.83 -15.25
N ALA A 635 -38.45 16.14 -14.81
CA ALA A 635 -38.40 14.70 -14.50
C ALA A 635 -38.00 13.85 -15.72
N ILE A 636 -37.22 12.79 -15.51
CA ILE A 636 -36.69 11.92 -16.58
C ILE A 636 -37.22 10.49 -16.48
N LEU A 637 -37.15 9.76 -17.60
CA LEU A 637 -37.18 8.30 -17.65
C LEU A 637 -35.76 7.80 -17.97
N TYR A 638 -35.11 7.12 -17.03
CA TYR A 638 -33.75 6.58 -17.22
C TYR A 638 -33.71 5.08 -16.95
N LEU A 639 -33.16 4.32 -17.90
CA LEU A 639 -32.93 2.88 -17.77
C LEU A 639 -31.69 2.40 -18.52
N SER A 640 -31.14 1.27 -18.05
CA SER A 640 -30.09 0.49 -18.72
C SER A 640 -30.56 -0.88 -19.23
N GLY A 641 -31.86 -1.15 -19.15
CA GLY A 641 -32.53 -2.22 -19.90
C GLY A 641 -33.28 -1.67 -21.11
N SER A 642 -34.03 -2.52 -21.81
CA SER A 642 -34.79 -2.12 -22.99
C SER A 642 -36.14 -1.47 -22.64
N LEU A 643 -36.52 -0.45 -23.41
CA LEU A 643 -37.82 0.19 -23.31
C LEU A 643 -38.78 -0.37 -24.37
N HIS A 644 -39.86 -1.01 -23.91
CA HIS A 644 -40.88 -1.61 -24.76
C HIS A 644 -42.21 -0.87 -24.62
N ILE A 645 -42.54 -0.02 -25.60
CA ILE A 645 -43.81 0.68 -25.67
C ILE A 645 -44.73 -0.09 -26.60
N LYS A 646 -45.83 -0.63 -26.06
CA LYS A 646 -46.71 -1.57 -26.77
C LYS A 646 -48.08 -0.96 -27.02
N GLY A 647 -48.14 0.23 -27.61
CA GLY A 647 -49.40 0.83 -28.03
C GLY A 647 -50.08 0.05 -29.15
N VAL A 648 -51.33 0.38 -29.41
CA VAL A 648 -52.03 0.00 -30.64
C VAL A 648 -52.76 1.22 -31.20
N GLU A 649 -53.12 1.22 -32.48
CA GLU A 649 -53.77 2.36 -33.14
C GLU A 649 -54.96 2.94 -32.36
N SER A 650 -55.83 2.07 -31.83
CA SER A 650 -56.99 2.49 -31.03
C SER A 650 -56.68 2.95 -29.60
N GLN A 651 -55.50 2.62 -29.09
CA GLN A 651 -55.06 2.87 -27.72
C GLN A 651 -53.53 3.14 -27.71
N PRO A 652 -53.09 4.29 -28.25
CA PRO A 652 -51.68 4.63 -28.26
C PRO A 652 -51.17 4.82 -26.83
N VAL A 653 -49.86 4.68 -26.65
CA VAL A 653 -49.19 5.03 -25.40
C VAL A 653 -48.68 6.47 -25.51
N VAL A 654 -48.92 7.29 -24.49
CA VAL A 654 -48.56 8.71 -24.49
C VAL A 654 -47.58 9.02 -23.36
N LEU A 655 -46.41 9.58 -23.68
CA LEU A 655 -45.44 10.12 -22.73
C LEU A 655 -45.35 11.62 -22.97
N THR A 656 -45.79 12.43 -22.00
CA THR A 656 -45.91 13.89 -22.13
C THR A 656 -45.61 14.61 -20.82
N ALA A 657 -45.61 15.93 -20.84
CA ALA A 657 -45.41 16.76 -19.66
C ALA A 657 -46.72 17.02 -18.89
N GLN A 658 -46.62 17.28 -17.59
CA GLN A 658 -47.71 17.89 -16.80
C GLN A 658 -47.82 19.40 -17.06
N ASP A 659 -46.72 20.03 -17.46
CA ASP A 659 -46.63 21.45 -17.79
C ASP A 659 -46.20 21.60 -19.24
N GLU A 660 -47.13 22.04 -20.08
CA GLU A 660 -46.90 22.11 -21.52
C GLU A 660 -45.87 23.17 -21.94
N VAL A 661 -45.60 24.16 -21.08
CA VAL A 661 -44.68 25.26 -21.34
C VAL A 661 -43.26 24.89 -20.91
N ARG A 662 -43.12 24.21 -19.77
CA ARG A 662 -41.80 23.80 -19.25
C ARG A 662 -41.31 22.46 -19.78
N GLY A 663 -42.21 21.58 -20.23
CA GLY A 663 -41.85 20.24 -20.67
C GLY A 663 -41.36 19.34 -19.53
N TRP A 664 -40.80 18.18 -19.88
CA TRP A 664 -40.18 17.21 -18.97
C TRP A 664 -38.78 16.81 -19.46
N GLY A 665 -37.93 16.26 -18.60
CA GLY A 665 -36.50 16.10 -18.92
C GLY A 665 -36.21 15.14 -20.08
N GLY A 666 -37.05 14.14 -20.29
CA GLY A 666 -36.96 13.23 -21.44
C GLY A 666 -36.56 11.80 -21.09
N ILE A 667 -36.10 11.05 -22.10
CA ILE A 667 -35.83 9.61 -22.00
C ILE A 667 -34.35 9.34 -22.24
N VAL A 668 -33.74 8.54 -21.37
CA VAL A 668 -32.38 8.03 -21.57
C VAL A 668 -32.39 6.51 -21.48
N VAL A 669 -31.95 5.86 -22.54
CA VAL A 669 -31.65 4.43 -22.58
C VAL A 669 -30.17 4.27 -22.84
N SER A 670 -29.44 3.67 -21.89
CA SER A 670 -27.98 3.59 -21.95
C SER A 670 -27.49 2.18 -21.66
N ASN A 671 -26.63 1.64 -22.52
CA ASN A 671 -26.06 0.30 -22.39
C ASN A 671 -27.10 -0.83 -22.36
N ALA A 672 -28.23 -0.67 -23.04
CA ALA A 672 -29.25 -1.71 -23.08
C ALA A 672 -28.75 -2.94 -23.84
N PRO A 673 -28.73 -4.14 -23.22
CA PRO A 673 -28.23 -5.35 -23.87
C PRO A 673 -29.14 -5.86 -24.99
N HIS A 674 -30.37 -5.35 -25.05
CA HIS A 674 -31.38 -5.71 -26.04
C HIS A 674 -32.00 -4.45 -26.65
N SER A 675 -32.58 -4.63 -27.84
CA SER A 675 -33.21 -3.54 -28.58
C SER A 675 -34.53 -3.09 -27.95
N SER A 676 -34.71 -1.78 -27.84
CA SER A 676 -35.97 -1.14 -27.45
C SER A 676 -36.96 -1.18 -28.62
N ASN A 677 -38.24 -1.43 -28.33
CA ASN A 677 -39.26 -1.61 -29.37
C ASN A 677 -40.51 -0.80 -29.04
N TRP A 678 -40.80 0.21 -29.85
CA TRP A 678 -41.92 1.11 -29.63
C TRP A 678 -42.91 1.00 -30.78
N GLU A 679 -44.17 0.71 -30.44
CA GLU A 679 -45.27 0.64 -31.39
C GLU A 679 -46.42 1.55 -30.93
N TYR A 680 -46.96 2.36 -31.84
CA TYR A 680 -48.09 3.28 -31.58
C TYR A 680 -47.88 4.12 -30.31
N ALA A 681 -46.77 4.85 -30.29
CA ALA A 681 -46.36 5.70 -29.17
C ALA A 681 -46.41 7.18 -29.57
N ILE A 682 -46.70 8.05 -28.61
CA ILE A 682 -46.65 9.51 -28.73
C ILE A 682 -45.71 9.99 -27.64
N VAL A 683 -44.57 10.57 -28.02
CA VAL A 683 -43.61 11.18 -27.09
C VAL A 683 -43.48 12.66 -27.42
N GLU A 684 -43.82 13.50 -26.46
CA GLU A 684 -43.87 14.94 -26.70
C GLU A 684 -43.40 15.77 -25.50
N ARG A 685 -43.05 17.03 -25.77
CA ARG A 685 -42.74 18.04 -24.75
C ARG A 685 -41.51 17.74 -23.89
N THR A 686 -40.51 17.06 -24.46
CA THR A 686 -39.22 16.89 -23.80
C THR A 686 -38.45 18.22 -23.79
N ALA A 687 -37.68 18.49 -22.74
CA ALA A 687 -36.95 19.73 -22.49
C ALA A 687 -35.47 19.52 -22.20
N GLY A 688 -34.99 18.28 -22.28
CA GLY A 688 -33.58 17.92 -22.14
C GLY A 688 -33.13 17.79 -20.69
N ILE A 689 -31.90 17.32 -20.53
CA ILE A 689 -31.28 17.10 -19.22
C ILE A 689 -30.10 18.06 -19.09
N GLU A 690 -30.12 18.89 -18.05
CA GLU A 690 -29.00 19.76 -17.65
C GLU A 690 -28.89 19.76 -16.12
N ARG A 691 -28.12 18.82 -15.56
CA ARG A 691 -27.99 18.67 -14.10
C ARG A 691 -26.59 18.22 -13.71
N GLY A 692 -25.91 18.97 -12.82
CA GLY A 692 -24.64 18.52 -12.20
C GLY A 692 -23.51 18.18 -13.18
N GLY A 693 -23.52 18.78 -14.38
CA GLY A 693 -22.58 18.47 -15.47
C GLY A 693 -23.01 17.33 -16.39
N TRP A 694 -24.12 16.65 -16.10
CA TRP A 694 -24.77 15.72 -17.03
C TRP A 694 -25.73 16.51 -17.93
N ILE A 695 -25.26 16.79 -19.15
CA ILE A 695 -25.97 17.57 -20.16
C ILE A 695 -26.18 16.69 -21.38
N LEU A 696 -27.43 16.49 -21.80
CA LEU A 696 -27.80 15.76 -23.01
C LEU A 696 -28.58 16.68 -23.95
N THR A 697 -28.20 16.67 -25.24
CA THR A 697 -28.78 17.51 -26.29
C THR A 697 -30.13 16.98 -26.77
N GLY A 698 -30.31 15.66 -26.75
CA GLY A 698 -31.55 14.99 -27.14
C GLY A 698 -32.63 14.98 -26.06
N GLY A 699 -33.88 15.16 -26.48
CA GLY A 699 -35.06 14.89 -25.65
C GLY A 699 -35.29 13.39 -25.41
N ILE A 700 -34.76 12.57 -26.32
CA ILE A 700 -34.68 11.12 -26.22
C ILE A 700 -33.26 10.73 -26.61
N THR A 701 -32.54 10.02 -25.75
CA THR A 701 -31.17 9.58 -26.02
C THR A 701 -31.06 8.06 -25.89
N PHE A 702 -30.55 7.44 -26.95
CA PHE A 702 -30.11 6.04 -26.95
C PHE A 702 -28.58 6.01 -27.07
N PHE A 703 -27.88 5.68 -25.99
CA PHE A 703 -26.43 5.53 -25.98
C PHE A 703 -26.04 4.06 -25.87
N GLN A 704 -25.26 3.54 -26.82
CA GLN A 704 -24.88 2.12 -26.89
C GLN A 704 -26.10 1.19 -26.76
N SER A 705 -27.20 1.57 -27.39
CA SER A 705 -28.51 0.94 -27.24
C SER A 705 -29.27 0.99 -28.55
N ASP A 706 -29.87 -0.13 -28.94
CA ASP A 706 -30.63 -0.23 -30.19
C ASP A 706 -32.11 0.19 -30.00
N VAL A 707 -32.72 0.77 -31.03
CA VAL A 707 -34.12 1.23 -31.01
C VAL A 707 -34.89 0.93 -32.30
N ASN A 708 -36.09 0.37 -32.17
CA ASN A 708 -37.05 0.20 -33.26
C ASN A 708 -38.31 1.03 -32.98
N LEU A 709 -38.68 1.89 -33.93
CA LEU A 709 -39.90 2.70 -33.87
C LEU A 709 -40.86 2.28 -34.98
N LYS A 710 -42.13 2.07 -34.63
CA LYS A 710 -43.18 1.76 -35.60
C LYS A 710 -44.48 2.50 -35.27
N HIS A 711 -44.98 3.32 -36.20
CA HIS A 711 -46.15 4.17 -35.95
C HIS A 711 -45.98 5.08 -34.72
N VAL A 712 -44.80 5.65 -34.54
CA VAL A 712 -44.47 6.52 -33.41
C VAL A 712 -44.57 7.98 -33.84
N PHE A 713 -45.12 8.84 -32.99
CA PHE A 713 -45.02 10.29 -33.09
C PHE A 713 -44.02 10.83 -32.06
N ILE A 714 -43.03 11.59 -32.51
CA ILE A 714 -42.10 12.36 -31.65
C ILE A 714 -42.21 13.83 -32.05
N GLY A 715 -42.56 14.70 -31.11
CA GLY A 715 -42.74 16.11 -31.46
C GLY A 715 -42.98 17.06 -30.30
N HIS A 716 -43.11 18.35 -30.61
CA HIS A 716 -43.27 19.40 -29.60
C HIS A 716 -42.14 19.45 -28.55
N ASN A 717 -40.92 19.04 -28.89
CA ASN A 717 -39.76 19.10 -27.98
C ASN A 717 -39.13 20.50 -27.93
N PHE A 718 -38.44 20.79 -26.83
CA PHE A 718 -37.68 22.00 -26.53
C PHE A 718 -36.18 21.72 -26.44
N THR A 719 -35.71 20.74 -27.21
CA THR A 719 -34.33 20.26 -27.19
C THR A 719 -33.66 20.52 -28.52
N GLU A 720 -32.33 20.39 -28.57
CA GLU A 720 -31.62 20.42 -29.86
C GLU A 720 -32.13 19.27 -30.72
N ASP A 721 -32.05 18.03 -30.22
CA ASP A 721 -32.51 16.85 -30.96
C ASP A 721 -33.81 16.34 -30.35
N ALA A 722 -34.80 16.02 -31.16
CA ALA A 722 -35.98 15.33 -30.64
C ALA A 722 -35.62 13.89 -30.21
N ILE A 723 -34.78 13.21 -30.99
CA ILE A 723 -34.16 11.94 -30.65
C ILE A 723 -32.70 11.88 -31.14
N ASN A 724 -31.80 11.38 -30.30
CA ASN A 724 -30.39 11.18 -30.59
C ASN A 724 -29.99 9.70 -30.33
N VAL A 725 -29.35 9.07 -31.32
CA VAL A 725 -28.85 7.68 -31.24
C VAL A 725 -27.33 7.67 -31.41
N VAL A 726 -26.62 7.25 -30.37
CA VAL A 726 -25.16 7.26 -30.31
C VAL A 726 -24.65 5.84 -30.11
N HIS A 727 -23.80 5.36 -31.01
CA HIS A 727 -23.26 3.98 -31.00
C HIS A 727 -24.35 2.89 -30.93
N GLY A 728 -25.48 3.09 -31.60
CA GLY A 728 -26.62 2.17 -31.59
C GLY A 728 -27.08 1.80 -32.99
N LYS A 729 -27.98 0.81 -33.07
CA LYS A 729 -28.75 0.54 -34.28
C LYS A 729 -30.15 1.12 -34.18
N PHE A 730 -30.63 1.72 -35.26
CA PHE A 730 -31.99 2.24 -35.30
C PHE A 730 -32.78 1.75 -36.52
N ASN A 731 -34.08 1.55 -36.33
CA ASN A 731 -35.01 1.23 -37.41
C ASN A 731 -36.35 1.94 -37.19
N PHE A 732 -36.64 2.94 -38.01
CA PHE A 732 -37.85 3.75 -37.92
C PHE A 732 -38.78 3.42 -39.08
N VAL A 733 -40.03 3.07 -38.79
CA VAL A 733 -41.01 2.63 -39.77
C VAL A 733 -42.33 3.36 -39.55
N ASP A 734 -42.91 3.92 -40.63
CA ASP A 734 -44.23 4.55 -40.62
C ASP A 734 -44.43 5.55 -39.46
N SER A 735 -43.40 6.31 -39.09
CA SER A 735 -43.35 7.18 -37.91
C SER A 735 -43.27 8.66 -38.30
N GLU A 736 -43.66 9.55 -37.40
CA GLU A 736 -43.79 10.99 -37.62
C GLU A 736 -42.94 11.80 -36.63
N PHE A 737 -42.19 12.76 -37.14
CA PHE A 737 -41.38 13.71 -36.38
C PHE A 737 -41.81 15.13 -36.74
N ALA A 738 -42.30 15.90 -35.77
CA ALA A 738 -42.88 17.20 -36.07
C ALA A 738 -42.83 18.22 -34.94
N PHE A 739 -42.89 19.50 -35.30
CA PHE A 739 -42.97 20.62 -34.35
C PHE A 739 -41.81 20.63 -33.34
N THR A 740 -40.59 20.42 -33.81
CA THR A 740 -39.38 20.39 -32.99
C THR A 740 -38.84 21.81 -32.75
N GLN A 741 -37.95 21.97 -31.76
CA GLN A 741 -37.26 23.26 -31.57
C GLN A 741 -36.08 23.44 -32.53
N ALA A 742 -35.28 22.39 -32.74
CA ALA A 742 -34.23 22.34 -33.74
C ALA A 742 -34.33 21.03 -34.52
N ASP A 743 -33.38 20.10 -34.37
CA ASP A 743 -33.25 18.89 -35.15
C ASP A 743 -34.26 17.83 -34.71
N ALA A 744 -34.75 17.05 -35.68
CA ALA A 744 -35.69 15.96 -35.40
C ALA A 744 -34.98 14.66 -35.02
N PHE A 745 -33.94 14.29 -35.76
CA PHE A 745 -33.19 13.08 -35.50
C PHE A 745 -31.70 13.32 -35.71
N ASP A 746 -30.92 13.04 -34.68
CA ASP A 746 -29.46 13.00 -34.74
C ASP A 746 -28.96 11.54 -34.54
N SER A 747 -27.97 11.15 -35.33
CA SER A 747 -27.30 9.87 -35.26
C SER A 747 -25.79 10.01 -35.30
N ASP A 748 -25.14 9.66 -34.19
CA ASP A 748 -23.69 9.64 -34.04
C ASP A 748 -23.14 8.23 -34.02
N PHE A 749 -22.23 7.92 -34.96
CA PHE A 749 -21.46 6.68 -34.99
C PHE A 749 -22.33 5.41 -34.97
N SER A 750 -23.44 5.45 -35.70
CA SER A 750 -24.53 4.47 -35.63
C SER A 750 -24.85 3.88 -37.01
N GLU A 751 -25.75 2.89 -37.04
CA GLU A 751 -26.26 2.33 -38.31
C GLU A 751 -27.76 2.08 -38.26
N GLY A 752 -28.48 2.30 -39.37
CA GLY A 752 -29.92 2.12 -39.33
C GLY A 752 -30.71 2.36 -40.61
N THR A 753 -32.03 2.33 -40.47
CA THR A 753 -33.00 2.52 -41.55
C THR A 753 -34.14 3.43 -41.14
N ILE A 754 -34.62 4.25 -42.07
CA ILE A 754 -35.81 5.09 -41.94
C ILE A 754 -36.72 4.78 -43.13
N THR A 755 -37.92 4.24 -42.88
CA THR A 755 -38.83 3.75 -43.92
C THR A 755 -40.22 4.36 -43.76
N ASN A 756 -40.73 4.99 -44.83
CA ASN A 756 -42.07 5.59 -44.89
C ASN A 756 -42.37 6.58 -43.74
N CYS A 757 -41.36 7.28 -43.24
CA CYS A 757 -41.52 8.23 -42.14
C CYS A 757 -41.84 9.65 -42.65
N SER A 758 -42.49 10.46 -41.81
CA SER A 758 -42.84 11.85 -42.10
C SER A 758 -42.08 12.79 -41.17
N PHE A 759 -41.50 13.85 -41.73
CA PHE A 759 -40.80 14.91 -41.00
C PHE A 759 -41.41 16.25 -41.42
N HIS A 760 -41.93 17.06 -40.50
CA HIS A 760 -42.44 18.38 -40.88
C HIS A 760 -42.50 19.43 -39.77
N ASP A 761 -42.46 20.70 -40.19
CA ASP A 761 -42.46 21.86 -39.28
C ASP A 761 -41.27 21.81 -38.31
N ILE A 762 -40.07 21.68 -38.88
CA ILE A 762 -38.81 21.47 -38.17
C ILE A 762 -37.88 22.65 -38.48
N PRO A 763 -37.52 23.48 -37.47
CA PRO A 763 -36.57 24.56 -37.65
C PRO A 763 -35.14 24.09 -37.94
N GLY A 764 -34.71 22.95 -37.39
CA GLY A 764 -33.38 22.38 -37.63
C GLY A 764 -33.33 21.44 -38.83
N ASP A 765 -32.45 20.45 -38.74
CA ASP A 765 -32.31 19.36 -39.70
C ASP A 765 -33.36 18.27 -39.43
N ALA A 766 -33.98 17.72 -40.47
CA ALA A 766 -34.92 16.60 -40.30
C ALA A 766 -34.19 15.30 -39.96
N VAL A 767 -33.01 15.09 -40.53
CA VAL A 767 -32.08 14.00 -40.22
C VAL A 767 -30.66 14.54 -40.29
N ASP A 768 -29.95 14.63 -39.16
CA ASP A 768 -28.50 14.88 -39.10
C ASP A 768 -27.77 13.60 -38.71
N VAL A 769 -26.66 13.32 -39.39
CA VAL A 769 -25.88 12.10 -39.18
C VAL A 769 -24.39 12.38 -39.23
N SER A 770 -23.65 11.83 -38.26
CA SER A 770 -22.21 11.93 -38.10
C SER A 770 -21.60 10.54 -37.88
N GLY A 771 -20.59 10.16 -38.66
CA GLY A 771 -19.97 8.82 -38.58
C GLY A 771 -20.94 7.63 -38.80
N THR A 772 -22.08 7.86 -39.44
CA THR A 772 -23.23 6.95 -39.45
C THR A 772 -23.47 6.34 -40.84
N THR A 773 -24.01 5.11 -40.88
CA THR A 773 -24.48 4.47 -42.12
C THR A 773 -26.01 4.30 -42.09
N VAL A 774 -26.74 4.96 -43.00
CA VAL A 774 -28.22 4.91 -42.99
C VAL A 774 -28.85 4.80 -44.39
N VAL A 775 -29.95 4.07 -44.47
CA VAL A 775 -30.85 4.04 -45.63
C VAL A 775 -32.18 4.70 -45.29
N ILE A 776 -32.57 5.68 -46.09
CA ILE A 776 -33.85 6.41 -45.98
C ILE A 776 -34.71 6.07 -47.20
N ASP A 777 -35.82 5.39 -47.00
CA ASP A 777 -36.70 4.87 -48.04
C ASP A 777 -38.14 5.38 -47.88
N GLY A 778 -38.67 6.04 -48.91
CA GLY A 778 -40.07 6.51 -48.93
C GLY A 778 -40.42 7.61 -47.92
N ALA A 779 -39.44 8.29 -47.33
CA ALA A 779 -39.69 9.35 -46.36
C ALA A 779 -40.27 10.63 -47.02
N ARG A 780 -41.08 11.38 -46.27
CA ARG A 780 -41.63 12.68 -46.68
C ARG A 780 -41.19 13.78 -45.72
N MET A 781 -40.50 14.80 -46.22
CA MET A 781 -39.91 15.89 -45.43
C MET A 781 -40.47 17.23 -45.89
N VAL A 782 -41.18 17.97 -45.03
CA VAL A 782 -41.93 19.17 -45.45
C VAL A 782 -41.80 20.34 -44.48
N ARG A 783 -41.56 21.56 -44.98
CA ARG A 783 -41.33 22.75 -44.15
C ARG A 783 -40.17 22.52 -43.17
N ILE A 784 -39.00 22.26 -43.75
CA ILE A 784 -37.74 22.07 -43.00
C ILE A 784 -36.91 23.34 -43.18
N GLN A 785 -36.72 24.09 -42.11
CA GLN A 785 -36.09 25.41 -42.21
C GLN A 785 -34.57 25.31 -42.42
N ASP A 786 -33.92 24.21 -42.03
CA ASP A 786 -32.51 23.96 -42.35
C ASP A 786 -32.38 22.88 -43.44
N LYS A 787 -32.02 21.63 -43.11
CA LYS A 787 -31.73 20.60 -44.12
C LYS A 787 -32.67 19.42 -44.01
N GLY A 788 -33.15 18.93 -45.16
CA GLY A 788 -33.87 17.66 -45.22
C GLY A 788 -32.99 16.50 -44.71
N VAL A 789 -31.77 16.38 -45.24
CA VAL A 789 -30.78 15.43 -44.73
C VAL A 789 -29.40 16.09 -44.68
N SER A 790 -28.79 16.05 -43.51
CA SER A 790 -27.45 16.57 -43.21
C SER A 790 -26.52 15.38 -42.97
N VAL A 791 -25.45 15.29 -43.75
CA VAL A 791 -24.54 14.12 -43.74
C VAL A 791 -23.13 14.58 -43.48
N GLY A 792 -22.57 14.25 -42.33
CA GLY A 792 -21.25 14.69 -41.88
C GLY A 792 -20.32 13.55 -41.45
N GLU A 793 -19.05 13.91 -41.25
CA GLU A 793 -18.01 13.10 -40.59
C GLU A 793 -17.92 11.65 -41.09
N GLN A 794 -17.59 11.46 -42.37
CA GLN A 794 -17.39 10.14 -42.99
C GLN A 794 -18.63 9.23 -42.97
N SER A 795 -19.83 9.81 -42.95
CA SER A 795 -21.09 9.06 -43.03
C SER A 795 -21.36 8.50 -44.43
N THR A 796 -22.18 7.45 -44.51
CA THR A 796 -22.67 6.86 -45.77
C THR A 796 -24.18 6.78 -45.77
N VAL A 797 -24.83 7.52 -46.68
CA VAL A 797 -26.30 7.66 -46.71
C VAL A 797 -26.86 7.25 -48.06
N THR A 798 -27.94 6.50 -48.08
CA THR A 798 -28.72 6.21 -49.29
C THR A 798 -30.16 6.68 -49.14
N LEU A 799 -30.63 7.56 -50.03
CA LEU A 799 -32.01 8.01 -50.13
C LEU A 799 -32.71 7.31 -51.30
N GLN A 800 -33.89 6.76 -51.07
CA GLN A 800 -34.72 6.08 -52.07
C GLN A 800 -36.16 6.57 -51.98
N GLY A 801 -36.71 7.06 -53.09
CA GLY A 801 -38.13 7.45 -53.14
C GLY A 801 -38.54 8.56 -52.18
N VAL A 802 -37.60 9.38 -51.70
CA VAL A 802 -37.86 10.44 -50.71
C VAL A 802 -38.54 11.64 -51.38
N VAL A 803 -39.46 12.29 -50.68
CA VAL A 803 -40.12 13.52 -51.13
C VAL A 803 -39.82 14.65 -50.17
N MET A 804 -39.18 15.71 -50.66
CA MET A 804 -38.87 16.92 -49.91
C MET A 804 -39.63 18.11 -50.49
N GLU A 805 -40.34 18.87 -49.66
CA GLU A 805 -41.13 20.03 -50.07
C GLU A 805 -40.90 21.19 -49.10
N ASP A 806 -40.51 22.36 -49.62
CA ASP A 806 -40.28 23.55 -48.80
C ASP A 806 -39.16 23.32 -47.76
N VAL A 807 -37.93 23.21 -48.26
CA VAL A 807 -36.71 22.95 -47.47
C VAL A 807 -35.68 24.04 -47.72
N ASN A 808 -34.82 24.43 -46.77
CA ASN A 808 -33.74 25.37 -47.12
C ASN A 808 -32.67 24.69 -47.98
N ILE A 809 -32.14 23.55 -47.50
CA ILE A 809 -31.33 22.63 -48.30
C ILE A 809 -31.98 21.25 -48.34
N GLY A 810 -32.04 20.64 -49.51
CA GLY A 810 -32.56 19.26 -49.63
C GLY A 810 -31.63 18.26 -48.95
N VAL A 811 -30.43 18.06 -49.52
CA VAL A 811 -29.41 17.17 -48.98
C VAL A 811 -28.06 17.86 -48.94
N SER A 812 -27.38 17.81 -47.79
CA SER A 812 -25.99 18.24 -47.66
C SER A 812 -25.06 17.07 -47.32
N SER A 813 -23.90 17.00 -47.97
CA SER A 813 -22.85 16.01 -47.70
C SER A 813 -21.54 16.72 -47.38
N LYS A 814 -20.94 16.38 -46.24
CA LYS A 814 -19.82 17.10 -45.63
C LYS A 814 -18.73 16.13 -45.19
N ASP A 815 -17.49 16.61 -45.14
CA ASP A 815 -16.42 15.97 -44.35
C ASP A 815 -16.19 14.47 -44.65
N LEU A 816 -15.74 14.16 -45.87
CA LEU A 816 -15.55 12.79 -46.41
C LEU A 816 -16.81 11.92 -46.53
N SER A 817 -17.99 12.46 -46.26
CA SER A 817 -19.23 11.69 -46.37
C SER A 817 -19.64 11.39 -47.80
N LYS A 818 -20.44 10.32 -47.95
CA LYS A 818 -20.94 9.83 -49.23
C LYS A 818 -22.45 9.69 -49.18
N THR A 819 -23.13 10.31 -50.14
CA THR A 819 -24.58 10.24 -50.25
C THR A 819 -25.02 9.75 -51.63
N THR A 820 -25.90 8.77 -51.68
CA THR A 820 -26.51 8.25 -52.92
C THR A 820 -28.02 8.55 -52.92
N ILE A 821 -28.55 9.11 -54.00
CA ILE A 821 -29.95 9.57 -54.09
C ILE A 821 -30.65 8.94 -55.29
N LEU A 822 -31.72 8.18 -55.04
CA LEU A 822 -32.47 7.42 -56.03
C LEU A 822 -33.97 7.75 -55.96
N GLY A 823 -34.62 7.98 -57.10
CA GLY A 823 -36.06 8.21 -57.21
C GLY A 823 -36.61 9.32 -56.32
N THR A 824 -35.80 10.31 -55.95
CA THR A 824 -36.16 11.34 -54.96
C THR A 824 -36.71 12.59 -55.65
N THR A 825 -37.70 13.24 -55.03
CA THR A 825 -38.27 14.51 -55.50
C THR A 825 -37.98 15.61 -54.50
N ILE A 826 -37.38 16.71 -54.95
CA ILE A 826 -37.16 17.92 -54.14
C ILE A 826 -37.90 19.08 -54.81
N ASN A 827 -38.89 19.62 -54.13
CA ASN A 827 -39.67 20.75 -54.59
C ASN A 827 -39.47 21.95 -53.67
N ASN A 828 -39.17 23.12 -54.23
CA ASN A 828 -39.01 24.37 -53.50
C ASN A 828 -37.89 24.31 -52.43
N ALA A 829 -36.65 24.11 -52.87
CA ALA A 829 -35.48 24.30 -52.00
C ALA A 829 -35.02 25.77 -52.04
N HIS A 830 -34.92 26.45 -50.89
CA HIS A 830 -34.68 27.90 -50.82
C HIS A 830 -33.24 28.29 -51.13
N PHE A 831 -32.26 27.55 -50.61
CA PHE A 831 -30.84 27.79 -50.89
C PHE A 831 -30.31 26.88 -52.00
N ALA A 832 -30.39 25.56 -51.81
CA ALA A 832 -29.97 24.57 -52.80
C ALA A 832 -30.65 23.22 -52.62
N ALA A 833 -30.96 22.51 -53.71
CA ALA A 833 -31.44 21.13 -53.57
C ALA A 833 -30.34 20.17 -53.08
N LEU A 834 -29.10 20.31 -53.57
CA LEU A 834 -27.94 19.51 -53.14
C LEU A 834 -26.73 20.40 -52.79
N ALA A 835 -26.04 20.12 -51.69
CA ALA A 835 -24.82 20.83 -51.30
C ALA A 835 -23.69 19.87 -50.86
N ALA A 836 -22.49 19.99 -51.42
CA ALA A 836 -21.33 19.19 -51.01
C ALA A 836 -20.14 20.08 -50.67
N TYR A 837 -19.63 20.01 -49.45
CA TYR A 837 -18.58 20.91 -48.96
C TYR A 837 -17.78 20.32 -47.79
N ILE A 838 -16.77 21.05 -47.31
CA ILE A 838 -15.91 20.68 -46.19
C ILE A 838 -16.20 21.67 -45.06
N LYS A 839 -16.86 21.20 -43.99
CA LYS A 839 -17.12 21.98 -42.77
C LYS A 839 -15.94 21.88 -41.80
N LYS A 840 -15.34 20.69 -41.68
CA LYS A 840 -14.20 20.38 -40.82
C LYS A 840 -13.00 20.01 -41.69
N PRO A 841 -12.00 20.91 -41.85
CA PRO A 841 -10.86 20.70 -42.75
C PRO A 841 -10.05 19.42 -42.50
N VAL A 842 -10.10 18.85 -41.30
CA VAL A 842 -9.37 17.61 -40.93
C VAL A 842 -9.85 16.37 -41.68
N TYR A 843 -11.10 16.35 -42.16
CA TYR A 843 -11.64 15.22 -42.92
C TYR A 843 -11.21 15.30 -44.39
N GLY A 844 -11.85 16.19 -45.15
CA GLY A 844 -11.66 16.29 -46.60
C GLY A 844 -12.99 16.28 -47.38
N PRO A 845 -12.92 16.20 -48.71
CA PRO A 845 -14.06 16.47 -49.60
C PRO A 845 -15.17 15.42 -49.54
N ALA A 846 -16.41 15.86 -49.70
CA ALA A 846 -17.59 15.01 -49.70
C ALA A 846 -18.06 14.61 -51.11
N LEU A 847 -18.88 13.57 -51.20
CA LEU A 847 -19.47 13.05 -52.43
C LEU A 847 -21.00 12.95 -52.34
N ILE A 848 -21.69 13.40 -53.39
CA ILE A 848 -23.10 13.11 -53.66
C ILE A 848 -23.25 12.50 -55.06
N GLU A 849 -23.96 11.38 -55.15
CA GLU A 849 -24.37 10.75 -56.41
C GLU A 849 -25.89 10.71 -56.51
N ALA A 850 -26.46 11.46 -57.45
CA ALA A 850 -27.91 11.57 -57.64
C ALA A 850 -28.30 11.19 -59.08
N PRO A 851 -28.23 9.90 -59.46
CA PRO A 851 -28.53 9.46 -60.82
C PRO A 851 -30.01 9.61 -61.21
N ASP A 852 -30.92 9.60 -60.23
CA ASP A 852 -32.36 9.68 -60.44
C ASP A 852 -33.00 10.63 -59.40
N ILE A 853 -33.19 11.89 -59.81
CA ILE A 853 -33.74 12.95 -58.96
C ILE A 853 -34.56 13.96 -59.78
N ILE A 854 -35.72 14.33 -59.24
CA ILE A 854 -36.61 15.36 -59.78
C ILE A 854 -36.48 16.60 -58.89
N ILE A 855 -36.07 17.72 -59.48
CA ILE A 855 -35.96 19.00 -58.78
C ILE A 855 -36.91 19.99 -59.46
N THR A 856 -37.81 20.61 -58.70
CA THR A 856 -38.78 21.59 -59.21
C THR A 856 -38.85 22.81 -58.33
N ASN A 857 -39.10 23.98 -58.92
CA ASN A 857 -39.24 25.26 -58.20
C ASN A 857 -38.04 25.61 -57.30
N THR A 858 -36.83 25.22 -57.69
CA THR A 858 -35.58 25.48 -56.97
C THR A 858 -34.63 26.23 -57.91
N GLU A 859 -34.08 27.36 -57.46
CA GLU A 859 -33.13 28.16 -58.27
C GLU A 859 -31.76 27.47 -58.40
N THR A 860 -31.22 26.96 -57.28
CA THR A 860 -29.93 26.26 -57.24
C THR A 860 -30.13 24.76 -57.13
N GLU A 861 -30.04 24.02 -58.25
CA GLU A 861 -30.19 22.54 -58.21
C GLU A 861 -29.06 21.86 -57.39
N ALA A 862 -27.82 22.33 -57.52
CA ALA A 862 -26.68 21.77 -56.79
C ALA A 862 -25.53 22.77 -56.65
N ILE A 863 -24.81 22.70 -55.53
CA ILE A 863 -23.61 23.49 -55.27
C ILE A 863 -22.51 22.63 -54.64
N ALA A 864 -21.30 22.65 -55.22
CA ALA A 864 -20.17 21.82 -54.77
C ALA A 864 -18.94 22.68 -54.49
N GLN A 865 -18.35 22.58 -53.30
CA GLN A 865 -17.08 23.25 -52.99
C GLN A 865 -15.94 22.63 -53.79
N THR A 866 -14.95 23.43 -54.17
CA THR A 866 -13.68 22.93 -54.74
C THR A 866 -13.13 21.77 -53.92
N GLY A 867 -12.92 20.63 -54.57
CA GLY A 867 -12.48 19.37 -53.97
C GLY A 867 -13.62 18.36 -53.73
N SER A 868 -14.83 18.82 -53.42
CA SER A 868 -16.03 17.97 -53.27
C SER A 868 -16.66 17.66 -54.62
N THR A 869 -17.46 16.59 -54.68
CA THR A 869 -18.06 16.09 -55.93
C THR A 869 -19.56 15.91 -55.80
N ILE A 870 -20.31 16.42 -56.77
CA ILE A 870 -21.73 16.08 -56.98
C ILE A 870 -21.89 15.55 -58.41
N LEU A 871 -22.45 14.35 -58.55
CA LEU A 871 -22.88 13.76 -59.82
C LEU A 871 -24.41 13.86 -59.95
N LEU A 872 -24.89 14.93 -60.57
CA LEU A 872 -26.31 15.20 -60.78
C LEU A 872 -26.77 14.59 -62.11
N ARG A 873 -27.67 13.60 -62.05
CA ARG A 873 -28.16 12.85 -63.22
C ARG A 873 -27.00 12.29 -64.08
N GLY A 874 -25.95 11.84 -63.41
CA GLY A 874 -24.72 11.30 -64.02
C GLY A 874 -23.69 12.34 -64.49
N ASN A 875 -23.96 13.65 -64.38
CA ASN A 875 -23.05 14.72 -64.79
C ASN A 875 -22.40 15.40 -63.59
N ALA A 876 -21.10 15.66 -63.67
CA ALA A 876 -20.39 16.39 -62.62
C ALA A 876 -20.84 17.87 -62.57
N VAL A 877 -21.21 18.34 -61.38
CA VAL A 877 -21.53 19.74 -61.11
C VAL A 877 -20.24 20.56 -61.05
N GLN A 878 -20.25 21.76 -61.62
CA GLN A 878 -19.10 22.67 -61.55
C GLN A 878 -18.84 23.10 -60.10
N THR A 879 -17.61 22.99 -59.64
CA THR A 879 -17.24 23.39 -58.28
C THR A 879 -17.01 24.89 -58.17
N VAL A 880 -17.22 25.43 -56.97
CA VAL A 880 -16.94 26.82 -56.60
C VAL A 880 -16.09 26.88 -55.34
N ASP A 881 -15.27 27.91 -55.20
CA ASP A 881 -14.63 28.19 -53.92
C ASP A 881 -15.69 28.70 -52.94
N MET A 882 -15.78 28.09 -51.77
CA MET A 882 -16.73 28.45 -50.72
C MET A 882 -15.99 28.85 -49.46
N ASP A 883 -16.39 29.97 -48.89
CA ASP A 883 -16.09 30.34 -47.51
C ASP A 883 -17.19 29.76 -46.61
N VAL A 884 -16.98 28.52 -46.16
CA VAL A 884 -18.00 27.74 -45.44
C VAL A 884 -18.35 28.41 -44.10
N ASP A 885 -17.36 28.93 -43.37
CA ASP A 885 -17.58 29.63 -42.09
C ASP A 885 -18.47 30.86 -42.29
N ARG A 886 -18.21 31.65 -43.35
CA ARG A 886 -19.04 32.80 -43.70
C ARG A 886 -20.47 32.37 -44.05
N LEU A 887 -20.65 31.33 -44.86
CA LEU A 887 -21.98 30.86 -45.26
C LEU A 887 -22.80 30.32 -44.07
N TYR A 888 -22.17 29.74 -43.05
CA TYR A 888 -22.84 29.43 -41.78
C TYR A 888 -23.18 30.71 -40.99
N SER A 889 -22.28 31.69 -40.93
CA SER A 889 -22.56 32.96 -40.25
C SER A 889 -23.68 33.79 -40.89
N GLU A 890 -23.90 33.61 -42.19
CA GLU A 890 -24.98 34.23 -42.98
C GLU A 890 -26.27 33.38 -42.97
N GLN A 891 -26.30 32.27 -42.22
CA GLN A 891 -27.43 31.32 -42.11
C GLN A 891 -27.87 30.72 -43.46
N LEU A 892 -26.91 30.51 -44.38
CA LEU A 892 -27.17 29.92 -45.70
C LEU A 892 -26.93 28.41 -45.73
N LEU A 893 -25.92 27.93 -44.99
CA LEU A 893 -25.57 26.50 -44.86
C LEU A 893 -26.05 25.85 -43.56
N GLY A 894 -26.73 26.62 -42.70
CA GLY A 894 -27.26 26.19 -41.41
C GLY A 894 -28.11 27.29 -40.79
N ASN A 895 -28.94 26.97 -39.79
CA ASN A 895 -29.68 27.96 -39.02
C ASN A 895 -28.91 28.55 -37.84
#